data_AF-A0A7I8EVZ7-F1
#
_entry.id   AF-A0A7I8EVZ7-F1
#
_cell.length_a   1.000
_cell.length_b   1.000
_cell.length_c   1.000
_cell.angle_alpha   90.00
_cell.angle_beta   90.00
_cell.angle_gamma   90.00
#
_symmetry.space_group_name_H-M   'P 1'
#
loop_
_entity.id
_entity.type
_entity.pdbx_description
1 polymer ?
#
loop_
_entity_poly.entity_id
_entity_poly.type
_entity_poly.pdbx_seq_one_letter_code
_entity_poly.pdbx_strand_id
1 'polypeptide(L)'
;MLDLFLLWGLVEVLGVLCLPLSFILLHNLPDRGWAFSKVLSIIVVAFCIWLPLMCIPVLPYSRWFIATVVLLLGTGGGYAVWRMRQELQAFVRRNRAYVILVEIVFTGMMVLLGFLRTFDPNIQGFEMYMDEGFVSAIMRSPHFPPNDMWLSGYSINYYYYAHYTIATLAKLLGQSSSIAFNTGISLFFGLTAVNLFGTACNIVAWSRRYRQSALILCVERSELLVSTPFGGISVLMGLILGNLAATQQWWQEHGNAGYRFNWFTPSRVIDNTINEFPAFSFLLSCFHAHVLTMAFTILCIALAFNWLLADDVQGLALFGKGWRLSLNLGLTAIILGGLFTMNGWDYPTYISLTLVCIIVQQGFACKKAHHSLFHWSLPCNIALVSLCVIALSYVFYLPFYLHFISPSQGIGLADASLRSPLSGELLIYGLFAFVFLSLLLGSALKRPLRVVTLKRMSLAVDTDTLSTATDVETVPASATAIFSACGRNTSATNLSRSTSYTGGSAQIAKQRLNMSLAPVARRTLVAVTPREGVPEPAASIKQADVRMQEEASVVADAVSAEKKSPEVETSSFKHALKYTLASPVWQSWILRAVLIGVVAFLLLGLILLWLIPDDATLIVCSELVLLSVVLLFYHVQDRAHAFTLLCGAAAFTIIAGCEVFYLKDIFAGGGSERMNTIFKFYFQAWALLSIGSAAGLYYIWNCFWPVRSQAIAWRWLQRGAVTFWAALLLLLIAAEMVYPIVAPYARLAQTDALHTLPYLSTNFDLDGLTYMATCAPPNCDFATEGDYNAIRWLNAHVAGDPVIVEALGDDYRYNGRVSTFTGLPTPMGWVGHEAQWRVNWLNAPDTKHQFLFNQRSSDVEQIYTSTSQLTVIALMRRYNARYLYVGPYEYKKYGDAQLDRYSAFMQSVYSNDGVTIYRVK
;
A
#
# COMPACT_ATOMS: atom_id res chain seq x y z
N MET A 1 -19.11 -17.34 -8.24
CA MET A 1 -17.82 -17.57 -7.51
C MET A 1 -16.60 -17.94 -8.38
N LEU A 2 -16.67 -18.81 -9.41
CA LEU A 2 -15.48 -19.30 -10.15
C LEU A 2 -14.58 -18.15 -10.66
N ASP A 3 -15.18 -17.11 -11.20
CA ASP A 3 -14.55 -15.89 -11.73
C ASP A 3 -13.63 -15.16 -10.75
N LEU A 4 -13.97 -15.20 -9.46
CA LEU A 4 -13.14 -14.64 -8.40
C LEU A 4 -11.83 -15.44 -8.26
N PHE A 5 -11.90 -16.77 -8.37
CA PHE A 5 -10.72 -17.64 -8.31
C PHE A 5 -9.88 -17.58 -9.58
N LEU A 6 -10.48 -17.33 -10.74
CA LEU A 6 -9.75 -17.04 -11.99
C LEU A 6 -8.97 -15.71 -11.90
N LEU A 7 -9.60 -14.66 -11.36
CA LEU A 7 -8.94 -13.37 -11.12
C LEU A 7 -7.84 -13.47 -10.06
N TRP A 8 -8.09 -14.16 -8.95
CA TRP A 8 -7.10 -14.48 -7.93
C TRP A 8 -5.89 -15.22 -8.53
N GLY A 9 -6.13 -16.30 -9.28
CA GLY A 9 -5.07 -17.11 -9.89
C GLY A 9 -4.22 -16.35 -10.90
N LEU A 10 -4.84 -15.46 -11.70
CA LEU A 10 -4.12 -14.55 -12.58
C LEU A 10 -3.21 -13.60 -11.79
N VAL A 11 -3.73 -12.95 -10.74
CA VAL A 11 -2.94 -12.00 -9.93
C VAL A 11 -1.82 -12.70 -9.14
N GLU A 12 -2.04 -13.94 -8.68
CA GLU A 12 -0.98 -14.77 -8.08
C GLU A 12 0.15 -15.04 -9.06
N VAL A 13 -0.17 -15.50 -10.28
CA VAL A 13 0.84 -15.77 -11.32
C VAL A 13 1.61 -14.50 -11.69
N LEU A 14 0.91 -13.37 -11.89
CA LEU A 14 1.54 -12.08 -12.16
C LEU A 14 2.43 -11.62 -10.99
N GLY A 15 1.97 -11.78 -9.74
CA GLY A 15 2.74 -11.48 -8.54
C GLY A 15 4.03 -12.29 -8.42
N VAL A 16 3.96 -13.61 -8.63
CA VAL A 16 5.12 -14.51 -8.63
C VAL A 16 6.14 -14.14 -9.71
N LEU A 17 5.68 -13.80 -10.91
CA LEU A 17 6.55 -13.34 -12.00
C LEU A 17 7.16 -11.96 -11.73
N CYS A 18 6.53 -11.14 -10.88
CA CYS A 18 6.99 -9.81 -10.45
C CYS A 18 7.89 -9.84 -9.20
N LEU A 19 7.98 -10.96 -8.46
CA LEU A 19 8.85 -11.10 -7.28
C LEU A 19 10.30 -10.60 -7.48
N PRO A 20 10.99 -10.88 -8.61
CA PRO A 20 12.34 -10.35 -8.86
C PRO A 20 12.38 -8.82 -8.91
N LEU A 21 11.35 -8.20 -9.49
CA LEU A 21 11.22 -6.75 -9.61
C LEU A 21 11.00 -6.11 -8.24
N SER A 22 10.12 -6.70 -7.43
CA SER A 22 9.88 -6.28 -6.05
C SER A 22 11.15 -6.39 -5.19
N PHE A 23 11.91 -7.50 -5.34
CA PHE A 23 13.19 -7.71 -4.65
C PHE A 23 14.30 -6.73 -5.05
N ILE A 24 14.20 -6.09 -6.23
CA ILE A 24 15.14 -5.05 -6.69
C ILE A 24 14.70 -3.66 -6.22
N LEU A 25 13.40 -3.36 -6.29
CA LEU A 25 12.85 -2.06 -5.91
C LEU A 25 12.85 -1.87 -4.39
N LEU A 26 12.21 -2.81 -3.67
CA LEU A 26 11.98 -2.77 -2.22
C LEU A 26 13.10 -3.46 -1.42
N HIS A 27 14.34 -3.38 -1.92
CA HIS A 27 15.50 -4.10 -1.41
C HIS A 27 15.93 -3.71 0.02
N ASN A 28 15.53 -2.53 0.51
CA ASN A 28 15.81 -2.09 1.89
C ASN A 28 14.77 -2.61 2.89
N LEU A 29 13.59 -3.05 2.44
CA LEU A 29 12.57 -3.63 3.30
C LEU A 29 12.96 -5.03 3.80
N PRO A 30 12.72 -5.38 5.08
CA PRO A 30 12.94 -6.73 5.61
C PRO A 30 12.30 -7.88 4.81
N ASP A 31 11.14 -7.67 4.19
CA ASP A 31 10.45 -8.65 3.33
C ASP A 31 10.89 -8.65 1.86
N ARG A 32 11.76 -7.71 1.45
CA ARG A 32 12.15 -7.44 0.05
C ARG A 32 10.97 -7.26 -0.90
N GLY A 33 9.84 -6.74 -0.41
CA GLY A 33 8.66 -6.49 -1.22
C GLY A 33 7.79 -7.71 -1.55
N TRP A 34 7.93 -8.83 -0.83
CA TRP A 34 7.13 -10.03 -1.07
C TRP A 34 5.61 -9.74 -1.01
N ALA A 35 5.15 -9.05 0.03
CA ALA A 35 3.73 -8.71 0.20
C ALA A 35 3.17 -7.83 -0.94
N PHE A 36 4.03 -6.96 -1.48
CA PHE A 36 3.68 -5.96 -2.49
C PHE A 36 3.78 -6.47 -3.94
N SER A 37 4.28 -7.70 -4.14
CA SER A 37 4.52 -8.27 -5.48
C SER A 37 3.28 -8.29 -6.38
N LYS A 38 2.11 -8.57 -5.79
CA LYS A 38 0.80 -8.59 -6.45
C LYS A 38 0.36 -7.21 -6.95
N VAL A 39 0.39 -6.18 -6.09
CA VAL A 39 0.03 -4.81 -6.50
C VAL A 39 1.05 -4.23 -7.49
N LEU A 40 2.34 -4.56 -7.32
CA LEU A 40 3.40 -4.15 -8.23
C LEU A 40 3.26 -4.78 -9.62
N SER A 41 2.82 -6.05 -9.70
CA SER A 41 2.57 -6.70 -10.99
C SER A 41 1.39 -6.04 -11.73
N ILE A 42 0.32 -5.69 -11.03
CA ILE A 42 -0.86 -5.03 -11.61
C ILE A 42 -0.49 -3.66 -12.19
N ILE A 43 0.20 -2.79 -11.44
CA ILE A 43 0.55 -1.45 -11.96
C ILE A 43 1.55 -1.51 -13.12
N VAL A 44 2.51 -2.44 -13.09
CA VAL A 44 3.49 -2.61 -14.19
C VAL A 44 2.82 -3.17 -15.44
N VAL A 45 1.98 -4.20 -15.32
CA VAL A 45 1.22 -4.76 -16.46
C VAL A 45 0.28 -3.71 -17.05
N ALA A 46 -0.48 -3.02 -16.19
CA ALA A 46 -1.40 -1.96 -16.61
C ALA A 46 -0.67 -0.85 -17.37
N PHE A 47 0.48 -0.38 -16.85
CA PHE A 47 1.27 0.69 -17.46
C PHE A 47 1.88 0.29 -18.81
N CYS A 48 2.46 -0.90 -18.89
CA CYS A 48 3.04 -1.44 -20.13
C CYS A 48 2.01 -1.71 -21.24
N ILE A 49 0.72 -1.85 -20.89
CA ILE A 49 -0.39 -1.94 -21.85
C ILE A 49 -0.92 -0.54 -22.19
N TRP A 50 -1.08 0.33 -21.18
CA TRP A 50 -1.71 1.65 -21.30
C TRP A 50 -0.88 2.64 -22.12
N LEU A 51 0.42 2.75 -21.82
CA LEU A 51 1.27 3.76 -22.45
C LEU A 51 1.36 3.57 -23.98
N PRO A 52 1.56 2.35 -24.53
CA PRO A 52 1.48 2.13 -25.97
C PRO A 52 0.12 2.46 -26.58
N LEU A 53 -0.99 2.15 -25.90
CA LEU A 53 -2.34 2.42 -26.41
C LEU A 53 -2.64 3.92 -26.48
N MET A 54 -2.21 4.70 -25.48
CA MET A 54 -2.34 6.16 -25.46
C MET A 54 -1.42 6.85 -26.47
N CYS A 55 -0.21 6.31 -26.71
CA CYS A 55 0.77 6.91 -27.63
C CYS A 55 0.60 6.48 -29.10
N ILE A 56 -0.15 5.40 -29.37
CA ILE A 56 -0.31 4.83 -30.72
C ILE A 56 -1.81 4.59 -30.99
N PRO A 57 -2.55 5.59 -31.51
CA PRO A 57 -4.01 5.51 -31.63
C PRO A 57 -4.55 4.37 -32.51
N VAL A 58 -3.73 3.79 -33.40
CA VAL A 58 -4.08 2.63 -34.24
C VAL A 58 -3.91 1.28 -33.53
N LEU A 59 -3.36 1.25 -32.32
CA LEU A 59 -3.09 0.03 -31.57
C LEU A 59 -4.41 -0.51 -30.96
N PRO A 60 -4.84 -1.75 -31.25
CA PRO A 60 -6.15 -2.24 -30.82
C PRO A 60 -6.11 -2.79 -29.40
N TYR A 61 -6.93 -2.23 -28.50
CA TYR A 61 -7.16 -2.72 -27.14
C TYR A 61 -7.94 -4.04 -27.17
N SER A 62 -7.25 -5.12 -27.52
CA SER A 62 -7.79 -6.46 -27.77
C SER A 62 -7.26 -7.47 -26.75
N ARG A 63 -7.99 -8.58 -26.55
CA ARG A 63 -7.53 -9.68 -25.68
C ARG A 63 -6.15 -10.21 -26.11
N TRP A 64 -5.90 -10.27 -27.42
CA TRP A 64 -4.61 -10.67 -28.00
C TRP A 64 -3.48 -9.69 -27.69
N PHE A 65 -3.72 -8.37 -27.76
CA PHE A 65 -2.72 -7.38 -27.39
C PHE A 65 -2.36 -7.48 -25.90
N ILE A 66 -3.36 -7.53 -25.01
CA ILE A 66 -3.19 -7.69 -23.56
C ILE A 66 -2.39 -8.97 -23.27
N ALA A 67 -2.80 -10.11 -23.84
CA ALA A 67 -2.12 -11.40 -23.68
C ALA A 67 -0.67 -11.37 -24.18
N THR A 68 -0.39 -10.66 -25.28
CA THR A 68 0.97 -10.52 -25.82
C THR A 68 1.87 -9.73 -24.87
N VAL A 69 1.40 -8.60 -24.33
CA VAL A 69 2.18 -7.81 -23.35
C VAL A 69 2.39 -8.61 -22.06
N VAL A 70 1.37 -9.29 -21.55
CA VAL A 70 1.47 -10.18 -20.38
C VAL A 70 2.44 -11.33 -20.61
N LEU A 71 2.48 -11.94 -21.81
CA LEU A 71 3.43 -12.99 -22.15
C LEU A 71 4.87 -12.46 -22.25
N LEU A 72 5.09 -11.28 -22.82
CA LEU A 72 6.42 -10.65 -22.90
C LEU A 72 6.94 -10.29 -21.50
N LEU A 73 6.11 -9.68 -20.65
CA LEU A 73 6.46 -9.40 -19.26
C LEU A 73 6.67 -10.69 -18.46
N GLY A 74 5.82 -11.70 -18.67
CA GLY A 74 5.88 -12.99 -17.98
C GLY A 74 7.10 -13.84 -18.36
N THR A 75 7.55 -13.81 -19.62
CA THR A 75 8.80 -14.49 -20.02
C THR A 75 10.03 -13.81 -19.44
N GLY A 76 10.07 -12.46 -19.44
CA GLY A 76 11.12 -11.69 -18.76
C GLY A 76 11.14 -11.92 -17.23
N GLY A 77 9.98 -11.87 -16.59
CA GLY A 77 9.81 -12.17 -15.17
C GLY A 77 10.20 -13.60 -14.81
N GLY A 78 9.77 -14.59 -15.60
CA GLY A 78 10.13 -16.00 -15.43
C GLY A 78 11.64 -16.24 -15.56
N TYR A 79 12.31 -15.60 -16.52
CA TYR A 79 13.77 -15.62 -16.63
C TYR A 79 14.46 -14.98 -15.41
N ALA A 80 13.93 -13.85 -14.91
CA ALA A 80 14.44 -13.21 -13.70
C ALA A 80 14.25 -14.08 -12.43
N VAL A 81 13.09 -14.74 -12.28
CA VAL A 81 12.81 -15.73 -11.23
C VAL A 81 13.81 -16.89 -11.32
N TRP A 82 14.03 -17.45 -12.53
CA TRP A 82 15.00 -18.52 -12.77
C TRP A 82 16.44 -18.09 -12.42
N ARG A 83 16.80 -16.83 -12.70
CA ARG A 83 18.13 -16.25 -12.44
C ARG A 83 18.37 -15.92 -10.96
N MET A 84 17.31 -15.53 -10.23
CA MET A 84 17.32 -15.19 -8.79
C MET A 84 16.85 -16.35 -7.89
N ARG A 85 16.56 -17.52 -8.44
CA ARG A 85 15.94 -18.66 -7.74
C ARG A 85 16.60 -19.05 -6.42
N GLN A 86 17.92 -18.90 -6.30
CA GLN A 86 18.63 -19.22 -5.06
C GLN A 86 18.35 -18.19 -3.94
N GLU A 87 18.25 -16.90 -4.26
CA GLU A 87 17.86 -15.86 -3.29
C GLU A 87 16.40 -16.01 -2.87
N LEU A 88 15.50 -16.26 -3.83
CA LEU A 88 14.08 -16.50 -3.56
C LEU A 88 13.88 -17.74 -2.68
N GLN A 89 14.52 -18.87 -3.00
CA GLN A 89 14.46 -20.08 -2.17
C GLN A 89 15.09 -19.87 -0.79
N ALA A 90 16.18 -19.12 -0.66
CA ALA A 90 16.80 -18.80 0.63
C ALA A 90 15.87 -17.93 1.50
N PHE A 91 15.22 -16.92 0.90
CA PHE A 91 14.23 -16.09 1.58
C PHE A 91 13.02 -16.92 2.05
N VAL A 92 12.41 -17.73 1.17
CA VAL A 92 11.27 -18.58 1.51
C VAL A 92 11.63 -19.60 2.58
N ARG A 93 12.80 -20.26 2.51
CA ARG A 93 13.25 -21.19 3.57
C ARG A 93 13.38 -20.50 4.93
N ARG A 94 13.90 -19.27 4.97
CA ARG A 94 14.05 -18.48 6.21
C ARG A 94 12.72 -17.93 6.76
N ASN A 95 11.81 -17.55 5.87
CA ASN A 95 10.61 -16.78 6.20
C ASN A 95 9.29 -17.52 5.90
N ARG A 96 9.30 -18.86 5.74
CA ARG A 96 8.16 -19.67 5.28
C ARG A 96 6.81 -19.34 5.91
N ALA A 97 6.77 -19.10 7.23
CA ALA A 97 5.54 -18.81 7.95
C ALA A 97 5.04 -17.38 7.71
N TYR A 98 5.94 -16.41 7.48
CA TYR A 98 5.56 -15.06 7.03
C TYR A 98 4.98 -15.10 5.62
N VAL A 99 5.64 -15.81 4.68
CA VAL A 99 5.14 -16.01 3.31
C VAL A 99 3.73 -16.63 3.32
N ILE A 100 3.53 -17.74 4.05
CA ILE A 100 2.21 -18.38 4.17
C ILE A 100 1.16 -17.42 4.76
N LEU A 101 1.51 -16.60 5.75
CA LEU A 101 0.60 -15.61 6.32
C LEU A 101 0.25 -14.48 5.34
N VAL A 102 1.19 -14.04 4.49
CA VAL A 102 0.93 -13.07 3.42
C VAL A 102 -0.13 -13.62 2.45
N GLU A 103 0.02 -14.86 1.98
CA GLU A 103 -0.95 -15.43 1.03
C GLU A 103 -2.31 -15.72 1.68
N ILE A 104 -2.33 -16.08 2.98
CA ILE A 104 -3.57 -16.22 3.76
C ILE A 104 -4.29 -14.88 3.92
N VAL A 105 -3.57 -13.78 4.21
CA VAL A 105 -4.19 -12.45 4.34
C VAL A 105 -4.76 -11.98 3.01
N PHE A 106 -4.02 -12.10 1.91
CA PHE A 106 -4.52 -11.73 0.58
C PHE A 106 -5.75 -12.56 0.19
N THR A 107 -5.62 -13.88 0.18
CA THR A 107 -6.66 -14.80 -0.29
C THR A 107 -7.87 -14.79 0.63
N GLY A 108 -7.66 -14.80 1.95
CA GLY A 108 -8.73 -14.81 2.94
C GLY A 108 -9.58 -13.54 2.91
N MET A 109 -8.96 -12.37 2.74
CA MET A 109 -9.69 -11.10 2.63
C MET A 109 -10.41 -10.99 1.28
N MET A 110 -9.75 -11.35 0.16
CA MET A 110 -10.39 -11.38 -1.16
C MET A 110 -11.61 -12.31 -1.21
N VAL A 111 -11.52 -13.49 -0.59
CA VAL A 111 -12.65 -14.44 -0.47
C VAL A 111 -13.71 -13.95 0.51
N LEU A 112 -13.34 -13.26 1.60
CA LEU A 112 -14.29 -12.68 2.56
C LEU A 112 -15.21 -11.65 1.91
N LEU A 113 -14.66 -10.64 1.21
CA LEU A 113 -15.52 -9.67 0.52
C LEU A 113 -16.24 -10.31 -0.66
N GLY A 114 -15.57 -11.19 -1.42
CA GLY A 114 -16.21 -11.95 -2.50
C GLY A 114 -17.41 -12.78 -2.03
N PHE A 115 -17.36 -13.35 -0.84
CA PHE A 115 -18.48 -14.04 -0.20
C PHE A 115 -19.58 -13.06 0.25
N LEU A 116 -19.23 -11.92 0.86
CA LEU A 116 -20.21 -10.89 1.23
C LEU A 116 -20.95 -10.32 0.01
N ARG A 117 -20.28 -10.19 -1.15
CA ARG A 117 -20.91 -9.79 -2.42
C ARG A 117 -21.96 -10.80 -2.94
N THR A 118 -21.94 -12.08 -2.55
CA THR A 118 -22.94 -13.05 -3.05
C THR A 118 -24.34 -12.89 -2.44
N PHE A 119 -24.49 -12.07 -1.39
CA PHE A 119 -25.78 -11.77 -0.75
C PHE A 119 -26.53 -10.60 -1.41
N ASP A 120 -25.80 -9.69 -2.05
CA ASP A 120 -26.36 -8.58 -2.86
C ASP A 120 -25.33 -8.17 -3.93
N PRO A 121 -25.14 -8.97 -5.01
CA PRO A 121 -24.16 -8.69 -6.06
C PRO A 121 -24.57 -7.49 -6.95
N ASN A 122 -25.79 -6.99 -6.76
CA ASN A 122 -26.47 -6.05 -7.64
C ASN A 122 -25.67 -4.73 -7.77
N ILE A 123 -25.50 -4.26 -9.01
CA ILE A 123 -24.97 -2.94 -9.30
C ILE A 123 -26.18 -2.00 -9.40
N GLN A 124 -26.56 -1.37 -8.30
CA GLN A 124 -27.74 -0.49 -8.24
C GLN A 124 -27.61 0.61 -7.19
N GLY A 125 -28.07 1.82 -7.56
CA GLY A 125 -28.04 3.00 -6.69
C GLY A 125 -26.65 3.58 -6.48
N PHE A 126 -26.62 4.72 -5.76
CA PHE A 126 -25.41 5.52 -5.55
C PHE A 126 -24.68 5.80 -6.88
N GLU A 127 -23.36 5.89 -6.85
CA GLU A 127 -22.51 6.09 -8.03
C GLU A 127 -22.09 4.75 -8.69
N MET A 128 -22.69 3.60 -8.33
CA MET A 128 -22.29 2.27 -8.87
C MET A 128 -22.49 2.16 -10.38
N TYR A 129 -23.53 2.81 -10.91
CA TYR A 129 -23.80 2.89 -12.36
C TYR A 129 -22.68 3.64 -13.11
N MET A 130 -22.05 4.63 -12.47
CA MET A 130 -20.91 5.36 -13.05
C MET A 130 -19.67 4.46 -13.09
N ASP A 131 -19.36 3.76 -11.99
CA ASP A 131 -18.22 2.85 -11.90
C ASP A 131 -18.31 1.68 -12.91
N GLU A 132 -19.46 1.01 -12.99
CA GLU A 132 -19.71 -0.04 -13.98
C GLU A 132 -19.69 0.50 -15.42
N GLY A 133 -20.23 1.71 -15.64
CA GLY A 133 -20.13 2.40 -16.92
C GLY A 133 -18.68 2.64 -17.36
N PHE A 134 -17.81 3.08 -16.45
CA PHE A 134 -16.38 3.20 -16.75
C PHE A 134 -15.74 1.84 -17.06
N VAL A 135 -16.02 0.79 -16.27
CA VAL A 135 -15.48 -0.56 -16.52
C VAL A 135 -15.94 -1.09 -17.88
N SER A 136 -17.23 -1.01 -18.20
CA SER A 136 -17.80 -1.50 -19.46
C SER A 136 -17.32 -0.69 -20.67
N ALA A 137 -17.27 0.65 -20.58
CA ALA A 137 -16.78 1.52 -21.63
C ALA A 137 -15.29 1.28 -21.94
N ILE A 138 -14.46 1.13 -20.90
CA ILE A 138 -13.06 0.72 -21.07
C ILE A 138 -13.00 -0.67 -21.72
N MET A 139 -13.75 -1.65 -21.22
CA MET A 139 -13.75 -3.02 -21.77
C MET A 139 -14.23 -3.08 -23.22
N ARG A 140 -15.15 -2.21 -23.64
CA ARG A 140 -15.65 -2.11 -25.02
C ARG A 140 -14.74 -1.32 -25.96
N SER A 141 -14.10 -0.25 -25.47
CA SER A 141 -13.30 0.67 -26.29
C SER A 141 -12.27 -0.06 -27.17
N PRO A 142 -12.19 0.21 -28.48
CA PRO A 142 -11.26 -0.44 -29.40
C PRO A 142 -9.85 0.17 -29.34
N HIS A 143 -9.75 1.45 -28.97
CA HIS A 143 -8.52 2.26 -28.91
C HIS A 143 -8.56 3.14 -27.65
N PHE A 144 -7.47 3.87 -27.36
CA PHE A 144 -7.36 4.78 -26.21
C PHE A 144 -7.14 6.24 -26.67
N PRO A 145 -7.53 7.25 -25.86
CA PRO A 145 -8.25 7.14 -24.59
C PRO A 145 -9.65 6.52 -24.73
N PRO A 146 -10.20 5.87 -23.68
CA PRO A 146 -11.49 5.19 -23.76
C PRO A 146 -12.64 6.17 -23.96
N ASN A 147 -13.61 5.78 -24.80
CA ASN A 147 -14.78 6.61 -25.09
C ASN A 147 -15.71 6.71 -23.88
N ASP A 148 -16.34 7.87 -23.73
CA ASP A 148 -17.28 8.16 -22.65
C ASP A 148 -18.65 7.52 -22.92
N MET A 149 -19.17 6.72 -21.97
CA MET A 149 -20.48 6.08 -22.16
C MET A 149 -21.64 7.07 -22.11
N TRP A 150 -21.49 8.22 -21.45
CA TRP A 150 -22.57 9.19 -21.24
C TRP A 150 -22.40 10.49 -22.02
N LEU A 151 -21.26 10.72 -22.68
CA LEU A 151 -21.08 11.88 -23.58
C LEU A 151 -20.41 11.51 -24.91
N SER A 152 -21.21 10.95 -25.84
CA SER A 152 -20.71 10.45 -27.12
C SER A 152 -19.87 11.46 -27.92
N GLY A 153 -18.75 11.00 -28.47
CA GLY A 153 -17.78 11.83 -29.19
C GLY A 153 -16.68 12.45 -28.30
N TYR A 154 -16.66 12.13 -27.01
CA TYR A 154 -15.60 12.47 -26.07
C TYR A 154 -15.06 11.23 -25.36
N SER A 155 -13.87 11.34 -24.77
CA SER A 155 -13.31 10.34 -23.85
C SER A 155 -13.73 10.58 -22.40
N ILE A 156 -13.67 9.53 -21.58
CA ILE A 156 -13.95 9.58 -20.14
C ILE A 156 -13.09 10.66 -19.47
N ASN A 157 -13.73 11.65 -18.85
CA ASN A 157 -13.04 12.76 -18.17
C ASN A 157 -12.95 12.54 -16.65
N TYR A 158 -12.50 11.36 -16.25
CA TYR A 158 -12.37 10.94 -14.87
C TYR A 158 -10.99 10.30 -14.64
N TYR A 159 -10.56 10.16 -13.39
CA TYR A 159 -9.36 9.41 -13.00
C TYR A 159 -9.64 7.90 -13.05
N TYR A 160 -9.85 7.40 -14.27
CA TYR A 160 -10.33 6.05 -14.60
C TYR A 160 -9.26 4.95 -14.46
N TYR A 161 -8.00 5.28 -14.16
CA TYR A 161 -6.89 4.32 -14.29
C TYR A 161 -7.02 3.13 -13.32
N ALA A 162 -7.66 3.33 -12.17
CA ALA A 162 -7.95 2.24 -11.23
C ALA A 162 -8.95 1.23 -11.83
N HIS A 163 -10.08 1.70 -12.36
CA HIS A 163 -11.07 0.90 -13.11
C HIS A 163 -10.42 0.18 -14.29
N TYR A 164 -9.54 0.87 -15.02
CA TYR A 164 -8.76 0.30 -16.12
C TYR A 164 -7.90 -0.91 -15.71
N THR A 165 -7.32 -0.94 -14.50
CA THR A 165 -6.55 -2.11 -14.05
C THR A 165 -7.43 -3.37 -13.98
N ILE A 166 -8.67 -3.25 -13.45
CA ILE A 166 -9.64 -4.36 -13.39
C ILE A 166 -10.16 -4.69 -14.79
N ALA A 167 -10.57 -3.69 -15.56
CA ALA A 167 -11.05 -3.86 -16.93
C ALA A 167 -10.02 -4.61 -17.81
N THR A 168 -8.72 -4.38 -17.61
CA THR A 168 -7.64 -5.09 -18.32
C THR A 168 -7.56 -6.57 -17.94
N LEU A 169 -7.59 -6.87 -16.64
CA LEU A 169 -7.52 -8.25 -16.13
C LEU A 169 -8.79 -9.04 -16.49
N ALA A 170 -9.97 -8.44 -16.32
CA ALA A 170 -11.25 -9.02 -16.69
C ALA A 170 -11.37 -9.23 -18.21
N LYS A 171 -10.91 -8.28 -19.05
CA LYS A 171 -10.89 -8.43 -20.51
C LYS A 171 -9.93 -9.53 -20.97
N LEU A 172 -8.82 -9.77 -20.27
CA LEU A 172 -7.92 -10.90 -20.51
C LEU A 172 -8.57 -12.25 -20.16
N LEU A 173 -9.20 -12.36 -19.00
CA LEU A 173 -9.93 -13.57 -18.56
C LEU A 173 -11.20 -13.81 -19.40
N GLY A 174 -11.76 -12.74 -19.95
CA GLY A 174 -12.92 -12.75 -20.82
C GLY A 174 -14.27 -12.58 -20.14
N GLN A 175 -14.28 -12.09 -18.89
CA GLN A 175 -15.44 -11.80 -18.06
C GLN A 175 -16.31 -10.65 -18.63
N SER A 176 -17.55 -10.52 -18.14
CA SER A 176 -18.34 -9.30 -18.29
C SER A 176 -17.86 -8.21 -17.33
N SER A 177 -18.19 -6.95 -17.60
CA SER A 177 -17.97 -5.82 -16.68
C SER A 177 -18.72 -6.03 -15.35
N SER A 178 -19.97 -6.48 -15.41
CA SER A 178 -20.83 -6.78 -14.25
C SER A 178 -20.26 -7.84 -13.29
N ILE A 179 -19.43 -8.77 -13.79
CA ILE A 179 -18.65 -9.73 -12.97
C ILE A 179 -17.31 -9.12 -12.54
N ALA A 180 -16.68 -8.34 -13.42
CA ALA A 180 -15.43 -7.62 -13.14
C ALA A 180 -15.56 -6.62 -11.98
N PHE A 181 -16.71 -5.96 -11.85
CA PHE A 181 -17.05 -5.07 -10.73
C PHE A 181 -16.91 -5.81 -9.38
N ASN A 182 -17.68 -6.89 -9.21
CA ASN A 182 -17.75 -7.63 -7.95
C ASN A 182 -16.47 -8.42 -7.64
N THR A 183 -15.81 -8.97 -8.66
CA THR A 183 -14.51 -9.64 -8.48
C THR A 183 -13.36 -8.65 -8.26
N GLY A 184 -13.43 -7.46 -8.87
CA GLY A 184 -12.45 -6.39 -8.76
C GLY A 184 -12.42 -5.68 -7.41
N ILE A 185 -13.57 -5.33 -6.84
CA ILE A 185 -13.62 -4.75 -5.47
C ILE A 185 -13.11 -5.77 -4.44
N SER A 186 -13.44 -7.04 -4.62
CA SER A 186 -12.95 -8.15 -3.80
C SER A 186 -11.44 -8.32 -3.90
N LEU A 187 -10.88 -8.24 -5.12
CA LEU A 187 -9.43 -8.21 -5.35
C LEU A 187 -8.78 -7.02 -4.63
N PHE A 188 -9.32 -5.81 -4.75
CA PHE A 188 -8.75 -4.62 -4.13
C PHE A 188 -8.79 -4.64 -2.60
N PHE A 189 -9.81 -5.24 -1.99
CA PHE A 189 -9.85 -5.48 -0.55
C PHE A 189 -8.73 -6.43 -0.10
N GLY A 190 -8.49 -7.52 -0.85
CA GLY A 190 -7.34 -8.42 -0.62
C GLY A 190 -5.98 -7.74 -0.79
N LEU A 191 -5.81 -6.94 -1.85
CA LEU A 191 -4.57 -6.17 -2.11
C LEU A 191 -4.32 -5.12 -1.02
N THR A 192 -5.36 -4.42 -0.58
CA THR A 192 -5.27 -3.42 0.49
C THR A 192 -4.87 -4.08 1.81
N ALA A 193 -5.48 -5.23 2.15
CA ALA A 193 -5.14 -5.98 3.35
C ALA A 193 -3.69 -6.47 3.35
N VAL A 194 -3.22 -7.08 2.26
CA VAL A 194 -1.86 -7.62 2.20
C VAL A 194 -0.80 -6.51 2.22
N ASN A 195 -1.10 -5.34 1.65
CA ASN A 195 -0.22 -4.17 1.69
C ASN A 195 -0.18 -3.50 3.08
N LEU A 196 -1.31 -3.39 3.80
CA LEU A 196 -1.33 -2.96 5.21
C LEU A 196 -0.47 -3.89 6.06
N PHE A 197 -0.72 -5.20 5.96
CA PHE A 197 0.00 -6.24 6.66
C PHE A 197 1.52 -6.17 6.39
N GLY A 198 1.90 -6.09 5.11
CA GLY A 198 3.29 -5.97 4.67
C GLY A 198 3.99 -4.72 5.21
N THR A 199 3.32 -3.56 5.16
CA THR A 199 3.92 -2.28 5.59
C THR A 199 4.20 -2.28 7.10
N ALA A 200 3.20 -2.62 7.93
CA ALA A 200 3.37 -2.68 9.38
C ALA A 200 4.38 -3.77 9.80
N CYS A 201 4.40 -4.93 9.14
CA CYS A 201 5.40 -5.97 9.38
C CYS A 201 6.82 -5.46 9.12
N ASN A 202 7.06 -4.73 8.02
CA ASN A 202 8.38 -4.23 7.67
C ASN A 202 8.90 -3.15 8.64
N ILE A 203 8.05 -2.22 9.07
CA ILE A 203 8.41 -1.17 10.04
C ILE A 203 8.86 -1.81 11.37
N VAL A 204 8.06 -2.74 11.90
CA VAL A 204 8.37 -3.42 13.17
C VAL A 204 9.59 -4.34 13.04
N ALA A 205 9.70 -5.12 11.95
CA ALA A 205 10.85 -6.01 11.73
C ALA A 205 12.16 -5.24 11.62
N TRP A 206 12.16 -4.05 10.98
CA TRP A 206 13.34 -3.19 10.92
C TRP A 206 13.75 -2.68 12.30
N SER A 207 12.80 -2.14 13.09
CA SER A 207 13.13 -1.62 14.42
C SER A 207 13.62 -2.72 15.38
N ARG A 208 13.05 -3.93 15.29
CA ARG A 208 13.55 -5.10 16.05
C ARG A 208 14.97 -5.48 15.63
N ARG A 209 15.28 -5.52 14.34
CA ARG A 209 16.65 -5.76 13.82
C ARG A 209 17.64 -4.71 14.33
N TYR A 210 17.29 -3.42 14.23
CA TYR A 210 18.12 -2.30 14.72
C TYR A 210 18.44 -2.46 16.22
N ARG A 211 17.43 -2.76 17.04
CA ARG A 211 17.57 -2.90 18.50
C ARG A 211 18.31 -4.16 18.93
N GLN A 212 18.15 -5.29 18.22
CA GLN A 212 18.95 -6.50 18.48
C GLN A 212 20.43 -6.30 18.16
N SER A 213 20.73 -5.57 17.08
CA SER A 213 22.10 -5.25 16.65
C SER A 213 22.87 -4.45 17.72
N ALA A 214 22.16 -3.62 18.49
CA ALA A 214 22.71 -2.87 19.62
C ALA A 214 22.89 -3.69 20.93
N LEU A 215 22.40 -4.94 20.99
CA LEU A 215 22.34 -5.76 22.21
C LEU A 215 23.21 -7.02 22.20
N ILE A 216 23.85 -7.36 21.07
CA ILE A 216 24.69 -8.57 20.90
C ILE A 216 23.96 -9.87 21.33
N LEU A 217 22.68 -9.98 20.95
CA LEU A 217 21.87 -11.17 21.20
C LEU A 217 21.53 -11.84 19.87
N CYS A 218 22.16 -12.98 19.59
CA CYS A 218 21.84 -13.81 18.44
C CYS A 218 20.50 -14.52 18.68
N VAL A 219 19.43 -14.02 18.05
CA VAL A 219 18.10 -14.67 18.05
C VAL A 219 17.87 -15.29 16.68
N GLU A 220 17.67 -16.60 16.65
CA GLU A 220 17.59 -17.40 15.41
C GLU A 220 16.24 -17.29 14.67
N ARG A 221 15.27 -16.57 15.24
CA ARG A 221 13.90 -16.46 14.72
C ARG A 221 13.80 -15.47 13.54
N SER A 222 12.84 -15.69 12.65
CA SER A 222 12.50 -14.71 11.61
C SER A 222 11.89 -13.46 12.25
N GLU A 223 12.54 -12.31 12.04
CA GLU A 223 12.09 -11.01 12.57
C GLU A 223 10.76 -10.55 11.97
N LEU A 224 10.48 -10.94 10.72
CA LEU A 224 9.19 -10.76 10.06
C LEU A 224 8.08 -11.55 10.75
N LEU A 225 8.33 -12.81 11.10
CA LEU A 225 7.33 -13.68 11.74
C LEU A 225 6.88 -13.15 13.12
N VAL A 226 7.77 -12.49 13.87
CA VAL A 226 7.42 -11.86 15.16
C VAL A 226 6.67 -10.52 14.95
N SER A 227 6.70 -9.98 13.73
CA SER A 227 6.05 -8.70 13.38
C SER A 227 4.62 -8.89 12.83
N THR A 228 4.22 -10.12 12.48
CA THR A 228 2.89 -10.41 11.90
C THR A 228 1.68 -10.07 12.79
N PRO A 229 1.75 -10.06 14.14
CA PRO A 229 0.63 -9.57 14.95
C PRO A 229 0.33 -8.09 14.69
N PHE A 230 1.38 -7.27 14.50
CA PHE A 230 1.22 -5.85 14.14
C PHE A 230 0.74 -5.69 12.70
N GLY A 231 1.18 -6.55 11.78
CA GLY A 231 0.58 -6.67 10.45
C GLY A 231 -0.94 -6.92 10.51
N GLY A 232 -1.36 -7.91 11.31
CA GLY A 232 -2.78 -8.22 11.51
C GLY A 232 -3.58 -7.09 12.16
N ILE A 233 -2.99 -6.38 13.13
CA ILE A 233 -3.62 -5.18 13.74
C ILE A 233 -3.77 -4.06 12.70
N SER A 234 -2.82 -3.88 11.78
CA SER A 234 -2.93 -2.87 10.72
C SER A 234 -4.08 -3.18 9.76
N VAL A 235 -4.32 -4.46 9.46
CA VAL A 235 -5.50 -4.91 8.68
C VAL A 235 -6.79 -4.72 9.47
N LEU A 236 -6.79 -5.07 10.76
CA LEU A 236 -7.96 -4.91 11.65
C LEU A 236 -8.42 -3.45 11.69
N MET A 237 -7.52 -2.52 12.02
CA MET A 237 -7.82 -1.08 12.09
C MET A 237 -8.08 -0.46 10.72
N GLY A 238 -7.39 -0.94 9.67
CA GLY A 238 -7.45 -0.34 8.34
C GLY A 238 -8.57 -0.84 7.42
N LEU A 239 -9.26 -1.94 7.75
CA LEU A 239 -10.28 -2.56 6.89
C LEU A 239 -11.47 -3.21 7.60
N ILE A 240 -11.40 -3.51 8.90
CA ILE A 240 -12.43 -4.28 9.61
C ILE A 240 -13.16 -3.46 10.67
N LEU A 241 -12.43 -2.71 11.51
CA LEU A 241 -13.05 -1.82 12.49
C LEU A 241 -13.82 -0.69 11.79
N GLY A 242 -14.96 -0.32 12.37
CA GLY A 242 -15.64 0.92 12.03
C GLY A 242 -15.12 2.08 12.87
N ASN A 243 -16.02 2.97 13.26
CA ASN A 243 -15.74 4.13 14.10
C ASN A 243 -16.67 4.14 15.33
N LEU A 244 -16.44 5.08 16.26
CA LEU A 244 -17.23 5.20 17.49
C LEU A 244 -18.63 5.81 17.25
N ALA A 245 -18.87 6.46 16.11
CA ALA A 245 -20.22 6.89 15.72
C ALA A 245 -21.18 5.70 15.57
N ALA A 246 -20.70 4.57 15.03
CA ALA A 246 -21.47 3.33 14.98
C ALA A 246 -21.83 2.81 16.39
N THR A 247 -20.92 2.92 17.36
CA THR A 247 -21.18 2.56 18.76
C THR A 247 -22.20 3.51 19.40
N GLN A 248 -22.04 4.82 19.20
CA GLN A 248 -22.91 5.86 19.74
C GLN A 248 -24.35 5.67 19.26
N GLN A 249 -24.53 5.52 17.94
CA GLN A 249 -25.83 5.25 17.34
C GLN A 249 -26.46 3.98 17.91
N TRP A 250 -25.73 2.86 17.90
CA TRP A 250 -26.24 1.59 18.41
C TRP A 250 -26.67 1.71 19.88
N TRP A 251 -25.86 2.35 20.73
CA TRP A 251 -26.18 2.55 22.14
C TRP A 251 -27.38 3.46 22.39
N GLN A 252 -27.60 4.47 21.54
CA GLN A 252 -28.75 5.37 21.62
C GLN A 252 -30.05 4.73 21.14
N GLU A 253 -29.97 3.83 20.16
CA GLU A 253 -31.15 3.38 19.41
C GLU A 253 -31.55 1.90 19.66
N HIS A 254 -30.65 1.03 20.15
CA HIS A 254 -30.91 -0.42 20.24
C HIS A 254 -32.08 -0.82 21.14
N GLY A 255 -32.51 0.04 22.05
CA GLY A 255 -33.64 -0.20 22.96
C GLY A 255 -35.01 0.06 22.32
N ASN A 256 -35.05 0.69 21.14
CA ASN A 256 -36.29 1.15 20.53
C ASN A 256 -37.03 0.01 19.80
N ALA A 257 -38.33 -0.09 20.02
CA ALA A 257 -39.16 -1.10 19.37
C ALA A 257 -39.14 -0.94 17.84
N GLY A 258 -38.81 -2.01 17.11
CA GLY A 258 -38.70 -1.99 15.65
C GLY A 258 -37.40 -1.41 15.10
N TYR A 259 -36.40 -1.13 15.95
CA TYR A 259 -35.11 -0.58 15.51
C TYR A 259 -34.42 -1.42 14.42
N ARG A 260 -33.88 -0.74 13.41
CA ARG A 260 -32.92 -1.27 12.44
C ARG A 260 -31.71 -0.34 12.40
N PHE A 261 -30.51 -0.88 12.60
CA PHE A 261 -29.27 -0.12 12.57
C PHE A 261 -29.05 0.52 11.19
N ASN A 262 -29.00 1.85 11.13
CA ASN A 262 -28.70 2.54 9.87
C ASN A 262 -27.19 2.48 9.61
N TRP A 263 -26.77 1.43 8.91
CA TRP A 263 -25.37 1.18 8.50
C TRP A 263 -24.71 2.31 7.70
N PHE A 264 -25.49 3.29 7.22
CA PHE A 264 -25.01 4.45 6.45
C PHE A 264 -24.66 5.65 7.34
N THR A 265 -25.42 5.92 8.40
CA THR A 265 -25.22 7.10 9.29
C THR A 265 -23.79 7.24 9.84
N PRO A 266 -23.08 6.17 10.26
CA PRO A 266 -21.71 6.30 10.77
C PRO A 266 -20.67 6.85 9.79
N SER A 267 -21.03 7.00 8.50
CA SER A 267 -20.17 7.55 7.45
C SER A 267 -20.47 9.01 7.08
N ARG A 268 -21.31 9.69 7.87
CA ARG A 268 -21.76 11.08 7.69
C ARG A 268 -21.76 11.82 9.04
N VAL A 269 -20.61 11.83 9.72
CA VAL A 269 -20.42 12.30 11.11
C VAL A 269 -20.12 13.81 11.21
N ILE A 270 -19.66 14.44 10.12
CA ILE A 270 -19.38 15.88 10.05
C ILE A 270 -20.38 16.50 9.06
N ASP A 271 -21.14 17.49 9.52
CA ASP A 271 -22.27 18.06 8.80
C ASP A 271 -21.90 18.60 7.41
N ASN A 272 -22.80 18.42 6.44
CA ASN A 272 -22.62 18.80 5.03
C ASN A 272 -21.40 18.17 4.32
N THR A 273 -20.84 17.08 4.87
CA THR A 273 -19.68 16.38 4.27
C THR A 273 -19.87 14.87 4.19
N ILE A 274 -18.90 14.20 3.56
CA ILE A 274 -18.82 12.75 3.44
C ILE A 274 -17.52 12.32 4.14
N ASN A 275 -17.60 11.48 5.17
CA ASN A 275 -16.43 10.99 5.91
C ASN A 275 -16.50 9.46 6.08
N GLU A 276 -16.52 8.81 4.93
CA GLU A 276 -16.46 7.37 4.81
C GLU A 276 -15.13 6.79 5.31
N PHE A 277 -15.18 5.56 5.80
CA PHE A 277 -14.06 4.78 6.29
C PHE A 277 -14.03 3.42 5.57
N PRO A 278 -12.87 2.72 5.50
CA PRO A 278 -12.73 1.58 4.60
C PRO A 278 -13.75 0.46 4.82
N ALA A 279 -14.05 0.10 6.08
CA ALA A 279 -15.06 -0.92 6.38
C ALA A 279 -16.48 -0.55 5.93
N PHE A 280 -16.82 0.75 5.86
CA PHE A 280 -18.06 1.22 5.23
C PHE A 280 -17.99 1.07 3.71
N SER A 281 -16.98 1.66 3.04
CA SER A 281 -17.01 1.74 1.56
C SER A 281 -16.81 0.37 0.88
N PHE A 282 -16.07 -0.55 1.49
CA PHE A 282 -16.00 -1.94 1.03
C PHE A 282 -17.31 -2.71 1.28
N LEU A 283 -18.07 -2.44 2.36
CA LEU A 283 -19.40 -3.03 2.59
C LEU A 283 -20.46 -2.45 1.64
N LEU A 284 -20.47 -1.13 1.44
CA LEU A 284 -21.23 -0.47 0.37
C LEU A 284 -20.90 -1.07 -1.00
N SER A 285 -19.68 -1.62 -1.17
CA SER A 285 -19.12 -2.07 -2.45
C SER A 285 -18.92 -0.91 -3.43
N CYS A 286 -18.49 0.22 -2.87
CA CYS A 286 -18.11 1.43 -3.59
C CYS A 286 -16.86 1.14 -4.43
N PHE A 287 -17.04 1.06 -5.75
CA PHE A 287 -15.97 0.76 -6.71
C PHE A 287 -15.19 2.04 -7.10
N HIS A 288 -15.41 3.15 -6.37
CA HIS A 288 -14.79 4.42 -6.63
C HIS A 288 -13.27 4.39 -6.59
N ALA A 289 -12.69 5.18 -7.49
CA ALA A 289 -11.30 5.61 -7.52
C ALA A 289 -10.58 5.59 -6.15
N HIS A 290 -11.07 6.35 -5.17
CA HIS A 290 -10.42 6.47 -3.86
C HIS A 290 -10.34 5.16 -3.05
N VAL A 291 -11.33 4.27 -3.19
CA VAL A 291 -11.33 2.93 -2.57
C VAL A 291 -10.37 1.99 -3.31
N LEU A 292 -10.45 1.95 -4.65
CA LEU A 292 -9.55 1.13 -5.48
C LEU A 292 -8.08 1.57 -5.31
N THR A 293 -7.83 2.87 -5.15
CA THR A 293 -6.46 3.42 -5.08
C THR A 293 -5.76 3.06 -3.77
N MET A 294 -6.49 2.69 -2.70
CA MET A 294 -5.91 2.31 -1.40
C MET A 294 -4.75 1.31 -1.50
N ALA A 295 -4.87 0.28 -2.34
CA ALA A 295 -3.81 -0.70 -2.51
C ALA A 295 -2.50 -0.06 -3.02
N PHE A 296 -2.59 0.93 -3.91
CA PHE A 296 -1.45 1.66 -4.46
C PHE A 296 -0.96 2.77 -3.51
N THR A 297 -1.83 3.44 -2.75
CA THR A 297 -1.37 4.42 -1.74
C THR A 297 -0.53 3.77 -0.65
N ILE A 298 -0.92 2.58 -0.18
CA ILE A 298 -0.14 1.82 0.82
C ILE A 298 1.19 1.32 0.24
N LEU A 299 1.22 0.93 -1.05
CA LEU A 299 2.47 0.66 -1.76
C LEU A 299 3.38 1.90 -1.76
N CYS A 300 2.85 3.11 -1.94
CA CYS A 300 3.61 4.35 -1.85
C CYS A 300 4.12 4.63 -0.42
N ILE A 301 3.35 4.33 0.63
CA ILE A 301 3.82 4.41 2.03
C ILE A 301 5.01 3.46 2.26
N ALA A 302 4.91 2.21 1.78
CA ALA A 302 6.00 1.23 1.88
C ALA A 302 7.24 1.62 1.04
N LEU A 303 7.03 2.24 -0.12
CA LEU A 303 8.08 2.74 -1.00
C LEU A 303 8.80 3.96 -0.40
N ALA A 304 8.05 4.89 0.21
CA ALA A 304 8.61 6.00 0.98
C ALA A 304 9.49 5.49 2.14
N PHE A 305 9.01 4.47 2.86
CA PHE A 305 9.82 3.81 3.90
C PHE A 305 11.06 3.11 3.32
N ASN A 306 10.95 2.41 2.19
CA ASN A 306 12.10 1.80 1.51
C ASN A 306 13.18 2.82 1.12
N TRP A 307 12.80 4.01 0.69
CA TRP A 307 13.77 5.09 0.39
C TRP A 307 14.32 5.75 1.66
N LEU A 308 13.53 5.91 2.73
CA LEU A 308 14.05 6.33 4.04
C LEU A 308 15.06 5.33 4.62
N LEU A 309 14.90 4.03 4.36
CA LEU A 309 15.78 2.98 4.87
C LEU A 309 17.10 2.83 4.10
N ALA A 310 17.27 3.46 2.93
CA ALA A 310 18.47 3.29 2.12
C ALA A 310 19.76 3.65 2.88
N ASP A 311 20.77 2.78 2.80
CA ASP A 311 22.13 3.05 3.28
C ASP A 311 22.67 4.35 2.67
N ASP A 312 23.69 4.94 3.28
CA ASP A 312 24.02 6.38 3.21
C ASP A 312 24.60 6.87 1.85
N VAL A 313 23.80 6.81 0.80
CA VAL A 313 24.08 7.26 -0.57
C VAL A 313 23.47 8.64 -0.85
N GLN A 314 24.16 9.45 -1.65
CA GLN A 314 23.77 10.82 -1.98
C GLN A 314 23.29 10.96 -3.43
N GLY A 315 22.35 11.89 -3.65
CA GLY A 315 21.78 12.18 -4.96
C GLY A 315 21.09 10.98 -5.61
N LEU A 316 21.09 10.92 -6.94
CA LEU A 316 20.43 9.87 -7.72
C LEU A 316 20.97 8.45 -7.47
N ALA A 317 22.12 8.31 -6.80
CA ALA A 317 22.63 7.01 -6.34
C ALA A 317 21.71 6.32 -5.31
N LEU A 318 20.73 7.03 -4.75
CA LEU A 318 19.60 6.48 -3.97
C LEU A 318 18.92 5.31 -4.69
N PHE A 319 18.72 5.42 -6.01
CA PHE A 319 18.06 4.39 -6.81
C PHE A 319 19.02 3.27 -7.25
N GLY A 320 20.32 3.39 -6.96
CA GLY A 320 21.37 2.41 -7.29
C GLY A 320 22.38 2.93 -8.32
N LYS A 321 22.92 2.03 -9.15
CA LYS A 321 23.92 2.33 -10.18
C LYS A 321 23.62 1.55 -11.47
N GLY A 322 24.00 2.12 -12.62
CA GLY A 322 23.70 1.53 -13.94
C GLY A 322 22.20 1.34 -14.15
N TRP A 323 21.81 0.23 -14.78
CA TRP A 323 20.40 -0.09 -15.07
C TRP A 323 19.48 -0.06 -13.85
N ARG A 324 19.99 -0.34 -12.64
CA ARG A 324 19.19 -0.29 -11.40
C ARG A 324 18.72 1.12 -11.07
N LEU A 325 19.54 2.14 -11.34
CA LEU A 325 19.17 3.54 -11.13
C LEU A 325 17.95 3.89 -11.98
N SER A 326 18.05 3.65 -13.29
CA SER A 326 16.96 3.91 -14.25
C SER A 326 15.71 3.11 -13.92
N LEU A 327 15.84 1.84 -13.54
CA LEU A 327 14.70 0.99 -13.19
C LEU A 327 14.00 1.43 -11.90
N ASN A 328 14.75 1.65 -10.83
CA ASN A 328 14.17 2.00 -9.52
C ASN A 328 13.59 3.42 -9.49
N LEU A 329 14.24 4.39 -10.15
CA LEU A 329 13.69 5.73 -10.37
C LEU A 329 12.45 5.67 -11.27
N GLY A 330 12.52 4.91 -12.37
CA GLY A 330 11.40 4.73 -13.29
C GLY A 330 10.17 4.11 -12.62
N LEU A 331 10.33 3.00 -11.89
CA LEU A 331 9.26 2.37 -11.12
C LEU A 331 8.71 3.29 -10.03
N THR A 332 9.57 4.02 -9.31
CA THR A 332 9.13 4.99 -8.29
C THR A 332 8.26 6.08 -8.91
N ALA A 333 8.67 6.60 -10.07
CA ALA A 333 7.91 7.60 -10.82
C ALA A 333 6.59 7.04 -11.39
N ILE A 334 6.57 5.82 -11.92
CA ILE A 334 5.34 5.15 -12.42
C ILE A 334 4.34 4.91 -11.27
N ILE A 335 4.83 4.44 -10.12
CA ILE A 335 4.01 4.14 -8.94
C ILE A 335 3.40 5.43 -8.36
N LEU A 336 4.19 6.50 -8.21
CA LEU A 336 3.70 7.78 -7.71
C LEU A 336 2.80 8.48 -8.72
N GLY A 337 3.20 8.57 -9.99
CA GLY A 337 2.43 9.24 -11.05
C GLY A 337 1.06 8.61 -11.30
N GLY A 338 0.99 7.27 -11.21
CA GLY A 338 -0.26 6.53 -11.38
C GLY A 338 -1.33 6.91 -10.37
N LEU A 339 -0.95 7.38 -9.17
CA LEU A 339 -1.93 7.88 -8.20
C LEU A 339 -2.78 9.02 -8.77
N PHE A 340 -2.21 9.95 -9.56
CA PHE A 340 -3.00 11.04 -10.10
C PHE A 340 -4.08 10.55 -11.08
N THR A 341 -3.76 9.53 -11.88
CA THR A 341 -4.67 8.97 -12.88
C THR A 341 -5.65 7.95 -12.29
N MET A 342 -5.39 7.45 -11.08
CA MET A 342 -6.27 6.54 -10.31
C MET A 342 -7.20 7.31 -9.35
N ASN A 343 -6.69 8.33 -8.66
CA ASN A 343 -7.41 9.24 -7.77
C ASN A 343 -6.58 10.53 -7.57
N GLY A 344 -6.91 11.60 -8.30
CA GLY A 344 -6.12 12.85 -8.34
C GLY A 344 -5.73 13.45 -6.97
N TRP A 345 -6.55 13.18 -5.95
CA TRP A 345 -6.40 13.65 -4.57
C TRP A 345 -5.29 12.94 -3.78
N ASP A 346 -4.89 11.73 -4.17
CA ASP A 346 -3.84 10.95 -3.46
C ASP A 346 -2.43 11.41 -3.83
N TYR A 347 -2.23 11.88 -5.06
CA TYR A 347 -0.90 12.23 -5.59
C TYR A 347 -0.13 13.22 -4.70
N PRO A 348 -0.69 14.38 -4.26
CA PRO A 348 0.04 15.35 -3.45
C PRO A 348 0.54 14.78 -2.12
N THR A 349 -0.27 13.97 -1.45
CA THR A 349 0.04 13.38 -0.14
C THR A 349 1.20 12.40 -0.23
N TYR A 350 1.10 11.41 -1.12
CA TYR A 350 2.09 10.33 -1.15
C TYR A 350 3.39 10.69 -1.87
N ILE A 351 3.37 11.64 -2.82
CA ILE A 351 4.62 12.23 -3.30
C ILE A 351 5.29 13.08 -2.20
N SER A 352 4.55 13.89 -1.45
CA SER A 352 5.11 14.68 -0.34
C SER A 352 5.70 13.79 0.75
N LEU A 353 5.01 12.72 1.16
CA LEU A 353 5.54 11.73 2.11
C LEU A 353 6.85 11.10 1.61
N THR A 354 6.92 10.75 0.32
CA THR A 354 8.12 10.18 -0.30
C THR A 354 9.26 11.20 -0.34
N LEU A 355 8.99 12.46 -0.72
CA LEU A 355 9.99 13.52 -0.77
C LEU A 355 10.52 13.87 0.63
N VAL A 356 9.68 13.91 1.67
CA VAL A 356 10.12 14.06 3.07
C VAL A 356 11.03 12.91 3.50
N CYS A 357 10.69 11.67 3.16
CA CYS A 357 11.55 10.50 3.42
C CYS A 357 12.91 10.60 2.73
N ILE A 358 12.93 11.05 1.47
CA ILE A 358 14.16 11.30 0.69
C ILE A 358 14.98 12.44 1.32
N ILE A 359 14.37 13.56 1.70
CA ILE A 359 15.04 14.71 2.34
C ILE A 359 15.73 14.26 3.64
N VAL A 360 15.04 13.48 4.47
CA VAL A 360 15.60 12.94 5.72
C VAL A 360 16.75 11.96 5.45
N GLN A 361 16.63 11.08 4.46
CA GLN A 361 17.70 10.15 4.08
C GLN A 361 18.93 10.88 3.51
N GLN A 362 18.74 11.89 2.66
CA GLN A 362 19.84 12.71 2.13
C GLN A 362 20.54 13.51 3.23
N GLY A 363 19.80 14.00 4.23
CA GLY A 363 20.37 14.62 5.44
C GLY A 363 21.29 13.66 6.22
N PHE A 364 20.94 12.38 6.33
CA PHE A 364 21.83 11.36 6.91
C PHE A 364 23.05 11.09 6.05
N ALA A 365 22.87 10.90 4.74
CA ALA A 365 23.95 10.60 3.82
C ALA A 365 24.99 11.74 3.72
N CYS A 366 24.54 13.00 3.82
CA CYS A 366 25.42 14.17 3.95
C CYS A 366 26.22 14.14 5.27
N LYS A 367 25.53 13.98 6.40
CA LYS A 367 26.14 14.01 7.74
C LYS A 367 27.15 12.87 7.95
N LYS A 368 26.89 11.67 7.44
CA LYS A 368 27.80 10.51 7.57
C LYS A 368 29.03 10.64 6.68
N ALA A 369 28.92 11.32 5.53
CA ALA A 369 30.05 11.69 4.69
C ALA A 369 30.88 12.87 5.27
N HIS A 370 30.72 13.19 6.56
CA HIS A 370 31.43 14.24 7.30
C HIS A 370 31.24 15.69 6.77
N HIS A 371 30.32 15.91 5.82
CA HIS A 371 29.94 17.25 5.39
C HIS A 371 29.05 17.92 6.45
N SER A 372 29.13 19.26 6.50
CA SER A 372 28.17 20.08 7.24
C SER A 372 26.76 19.95 6.64
N LEU A 373 25.71 20.04 7.45
CA LEU A 373 24.33 20.15 6.94
C LEU A 373 24.10 21.45 6.12
N PHE A 374 25.00 22.43 6.24
CA PHE A 374 25.03 23.65 5.42
C PHE A 374 25.92 23.51 4.16
N HIS A 375 26.41 22.31 3.84
CA HIS A 375 27.22 22.08 2.64
C HIS A 375 26.34 22.02 1.38
N TRP A 376 26.73 22.78 0.34
CA TRP A 376 25.91 23.02 -0.86
C TRP A 376 25.49 21.76 -1.62
N SER A 377 26.22 20.65 -1.48
CA SER A 377 25.82 19.36 -2.09
C SER A 377 24.48 18.83 -1.55
N LEU A 378 24.10 19.12 -0.30
CA LEU A 378 22.84 18.64 0.28
C LEU A 378 21.60 19.24 -0.41
N PRO A 379 21.40 20.57 -0.50
CA PRO A 379 20.27 21.13 -1.23
C PRO A 379 20.32 20.78 -2.73
N CYS A 380 21.49 20.72 -3.37
CA CYS A 380 21.59 20.28 -4.77
C CYS A 380 21.15 18.82 -4.97
N ASN A 381 21.57 17.89 -4.11
CA ASN A 381 21.17 16.48 -4.18
C ASN A 381 19.67 16.31 -3.90
N ILE A 382 19.13 17.01 -2.91
CA ILE A 382 17.68 17.02 -2.61
C ILE A 382 16.89 17.57 -3.80
N ALA A 383 17.30 18.70 -4.37
CA ALA A 383 16.63 19.31 -5.52
C ALA A 383 16.68 18.38 -6.73
N LEU A 384 17.85 17.84 -7.08
CA LEU A 384 18.01 16.92 -8.21
C LEU A 384 17.15 15.66 -8.07
N VAL A 385 17.17 15.00 -6.92
CA VAL A 385 16.36 13.79 -6.69
C VAL A 385 14.86 14.12 -6.73
N SER A 386 14.43 15.18 -6.05
CA SER A 386 13.03 15.61 -6.02
C SER A 386 12.51 15.96 -7.42
N LEU A 387 13.27 16.76 -8.18
CA LEU A 387 12.93 17.15 -9.55
C LEU A 387 12.87 15.94 -10.48
N CYS A 388 13.82 15.00 -10.39
CA CYS A 388 13.77 13.78 -11.20
C CYS A 388 12.55 12.91 -10.88
N VAL A 389 12.16 12.76 -9.61
CA VAL A 389 10.96 12.01 -9.22
C VAL A 389 9.69 12.69 -9.75
N ILE A 390 9.51 13.99 -9.45
CA ILE A 390 8.31 14.77 -9.85
C ILE A 390 8.18 14.86 -11.38
N ALA A 391 9.28 15.13 -12.09
CA ALA A 391 9.25 15.28 -13.54
C ALA A 391 8.92 13.95 -14.22
N LEU A 392 9.49 12.82 -13.77
CA LEU A 392 9.19 11.52 -14.36
C LEU A 392 7.79 11.01 -13.99
N SER A 393 7.28 11.27 -12.77
CA SER A 393 5.91 10.88 -12.41
C SER A 393 4.87 11.62 -13.24
N TYR A 394 5.14 12.86 -13.62
CA TYR A 394 4.33 13.60 -14.59
C TYR A 394 4.52 13.08 -16.03
N VAL A 395 5.77 12.98 -16.51
CA VAL A 395 6.08 12.62 -17.91
C VAL A 395 5.58 11.23 -18.30
N PHE A 396 5.66 10.23 -17.43
CA PHE A 396 5.14 8.89 -17.74
C PHE A 396 3.62 8.84 -17.94
N TYR A 397 2.88 9.81 -17.39
CA TYR A 397 1.43 9.93 -17.55
C TYR A 397 1.03 11.17 -18.37
N LEU A 398 1.97 11.83 -19.06
CA LEU A 398 1.69 12.98 -19.93
C LEU A 398 0.53 12.76 -20.91
N PRO A 399 0.35 11.59 -21.55
CA PRO A 399 -0.83 11.33 -22.39
C PRO A 399 -2.17 11.45 -21.64
N PHE A 400 -2.23 11.14 -20.35
CA PHE A 400 -3.44 11.38 -19.54
C PHE A 400 -3.68 12.88 -19.38
N TYR A 401 -2.66 13.63 -18.97
CA TYR A 401 -2.76 15.09 -18.76
C TYR A 401 -3.11 15.88 -20.03
N LEU A 402 -2.83 15.35 -21.22
CA LEU A 402 -3.21 15.95 -22.51
C LEU A 402 -4.69 15.71 -22.89
N HIS A 403 -5.35 14.73 -22.28
CA HIS A 403 -6.77 14.40 -22.52
C HIS A 403 -7.69 14.67 -21.32
N PHE A 404 -7.15 14.89 -20.13
CA PHE A 404 -7.90 15.11 -18.89
C PHE A 404 -8.10 16.60 -18.58
N ILE A 405 -9.36 17.00 -18.42
CA ILE A 405 -9.78 18.33 -17.97
C ILE A 405 -10.05 18.24 -16.46
N SER A 406 -9.22 18.88 -15.65
CA SER A 406 -9.42 18.92 -14.19
C SER A 406 -10.72 19.65 -13.83
N PRO A 407 -11.57 19.10 -12.93
CA PRO A 407 -12.73 19.82 -12.40
C PRO A 407 -12.37 20.85 -11.32
N SER A 408 -11.13 20.86 -10.82
CA SER A 408 -10.71 21.78 -9.75
C SER A 408 -10.62 23.22 -10.23
N GLN A 409 -11.18 24.14 -9.45
CA GLN A 409 -11.17 25.59 -9.65
C GLN A 409 -10.15 26.30 -8.73
N GLY A 410 -9.12 25.57 -8.25
CA GLY A 410 -8.11 26.06 -7.31
C GLY A 410 -8.43 25.73 -5.84
N ILE A 411 -7.88 26.53 -4.92
CA ILE A 411 -7.98 26.33 -3.47
C ILE A 411 -8.87 27.41 -2.84
N GLY A 412 -9.72 27.00 -1.91
CA GLY A 412 -10.52 27.85 -1.03
C GLY A 412 -10.01 27.82 0.41
N LEU A 413 -10.40 28.83 1.18
CA LEU A 413 -10.21 28.88 2.63
C LEU A 413 -11.56 28.57 3.28
N ALA A 414 -11.59 27.62 4.20
CA ALA A 414 -12.81 27.27 4.92
C ALA A 414 -13.11 28.30 6.02
N ASP A 415 -14.36 28.75 6.10
CA ASP A 415 -14.83 29.65 7.15
C ASP A 415 -14.79 28.98 8.55
N ALA A 416 -14.83 29.78 9.62
CA ALA A 416 -14.89 29.28 11.00
C ALA A 416 -16.21 28.55 11.30
N SER A 417 -17.32 28.95 10.66
CA SER A 417 -18.63 28.28 10.78
C SER A 417 -18.70 26.91 10.10
N LEU A 418 -17.71 26.56 9.27
CA LEU A 418 -17.62 25.27 8.57
C LEU A 418 -16.65 24.28 9.24
N ARG A 419 -16.11 24.59 10.44
CA ARG A 419 -15.09 23.77 11.12
C ARG A 419 -15.68 22.49 11.70
N SER A 420 -14.89 21.41 11.65
CA SER A 420 -15.28 20.08 12.12
C SER A 420 -15.27 20.07 13.67
N PRO A 421 -16.40 19.81 14.36
CA PRO A 421 -16.40 19.74 15.81
C PRO A 421 -15.50 18.60 16.32
N LEU A 422 -14.69 18.88 17.35
CA LEU A 422 -13.72 17.91 17.91
C LEU A 422 -14.39 16.62 18.40
N SER A 423 -15.66 16.67 18.80
CA SER A 423 -16.47 15.48 19.11
C SER A 423 -16.68 14.57 17.89
N GLY A 424 -16.90 15.13 16.70
CA GLY A 424 -17.01 14.36 15.46
C GLY A 424 -15.69 13.69 15.09
N GLU A 425 -14.57 14.41 15.19
CA GLU A 425 -13.24 13.84 14.94
C GLU A 425 -12.85 12.76 15.96
N LEU A 426 -13.27 12.89 17.21
CA LEU A 426 -13.11 11.83 18.22
C LEU A 426 -14.03 10.63 17.95
N LEU A 427 -15.20 10.82 17.33
CA LEU A 427 -16.07 9.73 16.91
C LEU A 427 -15.51 8.97 15.70
N ILE A 428 -14.77 9.64 14.80
CA ILE A 428 -14.15 9.04 13.61
C ILE A 428 -12.81 8.39 13.97
N TYR A 429 -11.92 9.11 14.66
CA TYR A 429 -10.51 8.72 14.87
C TYR A 429 -10.15 8.38 16.33
N GLY A 430 -11.12 8.21 17.23
CA GLY A 430 -10.89 8.05 18.67
C GLY A 430 -9.85 7.00 19.06
N LEU A 431 -9.90 5.78 18.50
CA LEU A 431 -8.89 4.75 18.74
C LEU A 431 -7.50 5.16 18.23
N PHE A 432 -7.42 5.75 17.04
CA PHE A 432 -6.15 6.20 16.45
C PHE A 432 -5.52 7.34 17.25
N ALA A 433 -6.33 8.32 17.69
CA ALA A 433 -5.88 9.42 18.54
C ALA A 433 -5.37 8.90 19.89
N PHE A 434 -6.07 7.95 20.52
CA PHE A 434 -5.63 7.31 21.76
C PHE A 434 -4.29 6.56 21.60
N VAL A 435 -4.13 5.76 20.55
CA VAL A 435 -2.88 5.03 20.28
C VAL A 435 -1.75 6.00 19.92
N PHE A 436 -2.01 7.04 19.12
CA PHE A 436 -0.99 8.01 18.73
C PHE A 436 -0.53 8.89 19.91
N LEU A 437 -1.45 9.39 20.73
CA LEU A 437 -1.10 10.11 21.96
C LEU A 437 -0.28 9.22 22.91
N SER A 438 -0.65 7.95 23.04
CA SER A 438 0.12 6.95 23.80
C SER A 438 1.54 6.74 23.23
N LEU A 439 1.69 6.76 21.91
CA LEU A 439 3.00 6.72 21.24
C LEU A 439 3.81 7.98 21.53
N LEU A 440 3.24 9.17 21.41
CA LEU A 440 3.92 10.45 21.70
C LEU A 440 4.42 10.50 23.15
N LEU A 441 3.55 10.17 24.12
CA LEU A 441 3.89 10.10 25.55
C LEU A 441 5.00 9.06 25.81
N GLY A 442 4.86 7.85 25.27
CA GLY A 442 5.86 6.79 25.40
C GLY A 442 7.22 7.16 24.78
N SER A 443 7.21 7.97 23.72
CA SER A 443 8.40 8.45 23.01
C SER A 443 9.07 9.61 23.74
N ALA A 444 8.31 10.51 24.35
CA ALA A 444 8.85 11.61 25.16
C ALA A 444 9.46 11.12 26.48
N LEU A 445 8.83 10.15 27.14
CA LEU A 445 9.30 9.60 28.42
C LEU A 445 10.54 8.69 28.27
N LYS A 446 10.73 8.09 27.09
CA LYS A 446 11.94 7.30 26.80
C LYS A 446 13.11 8.15 26.34
N ARG A 447 14.19 8.10 27.10
CA ARG A 447 15.52 8.42 26.57
C ARG A 447 15.84 7.46 25.41
N PRO A 448 16.34 7.94 24.26
CA PRO A 448 16.72 7.10 23.14
C PRO A 448 17.83 6.14 23.55
N LEU A 449 17.91 5.00 22.88
CA LEU A 449 18.96 4.00 23.06
C LEU A 449 20.32 4.54 22.60
N ARG A 450 20.98 5.33 23.47
CA ARG A 450 22.41 5.62 23.30
C ARG A 450 23.17 4.30 23.27
N VAL A 451 24.05 4.14 22.29
CA VAL A 451 24.93 2.97 22.13
C VAL A 451 26.02 3.01 23.20
N VAL A 452 25.68 2.58 24.44
CA VAL A 452 26.62 2.53 25.58
C VAL A 452 27.46 1.24 25.52
N THR A 453 28.14 1.04 24.39
CA THR A 453 28.82 -0.22 24.03
C THR A 453 30.36 -0.11 24.07
N LEU A 454 30.90 0.89 24.78
CA LEU A 454 32.33 1.00 25.09
C LEU A 454 32.60 1.19 26.59
N LYS A 455 31.82 2.06 27.27
CA LYS A 455 32.03 2.43 28.68
C LYS A 455 31.80 1.30 29.72
N ARG A 456 31.45 0.09 29.29
CA ARG A 456 31.42 -1.12 30.14
C ARG A 456 32.52 -2.14 29.83
N MET A 457 33.21 -2.04 28.69
CA MET A 457 34.41 -2.84 28.41
C MET A 457 35.65 -2.15 29.00
N SER A 458 35.73 -0.82 28.97
CA SER A 458 36.79 -0.04 29.65
C SER A 458 36.68 -0.02 31.19
N LEU A 459 35.79 -0.84 31.77
CA LEU A 459 35.64 -1.08 33.21
C LEU A 459 35.73 -2.59 33.54
N ALA A 460 36.20 -3.39 32.57
CA ALA A 460 36.46 -4.82 32.69
C ALA A 460 37.90 -5.18 32.23
N VAL A 461 38.73 -4.15 32.02
CA VAL A 461 40.17 -4.24 31.71
C VAL A 461 40.87 -3.24 32.61
N ASP A 462 41.18 -3.65 33.84
CA ASP A 462 42.03 -2.88 34.75
C ASP A 462 43.47 -2.92 34.21
N THR A 463 43.95 -1.78 33.73
CA THR A 463 45.25 -1.64 33.07
C THR A 463 46.46 -1.87 33.98
N ASP A 464 46.23 -1.96 35.29
CA ASP A 464 47.29 -2.07 36.30
C ASP A 464 47.78 -3.52 36.51
N THR A 465 47.25 -4.49 35.75
CA THR A 465 47.65 -5.92 35.82
C THR A 465 48.58 -6.37 34.68
N LEU A 466 49.04 -5.45 33.82
CA LEU A 466 49.80 -5.75 32.59
C LEU A 466 51.27 -5.29 32.60
N SER A 467 51.80 -4.84 33.74
CA SER A 467 53.19 -4.36 33.88
C SER A 467 54.17 -5.36 34.49
N THR A 468 53.69 -6.52 34.99
CA THR A 468 54.49 -7.49 35.77
C THR A 468 54.24 -8.94 35.35
N ALA A 469 54.41 -9.22 34.05
CA ALA A 469 54.30 -10.57 33.49
C ALA A 469 55.38 -10.86 32.44
N THR A 470 56.65 -10.90 32.86
CA THR A 470 57.73 -11.53 32.10
C THR A 470 57.93 -12.96 32.59
N ASP A 471 57.13 -13.90 32.07
CA ASP A 471 57.50 -15.31 31.93
C ASP A 471 56.50 -16.03 31.02
N VAL A 472 56.86 -17.22 30.55
CA VAL A 472 56.08 -18.03 29.59
C VAL A 472 55.23 -19.09 30.31
N GLU A 473 54.13 -19.48 29.69
CA GLU A 473 53.13 -20.52 30.05
C GLU A 473 51.85 -20.07 30.79
N THR A 474 50.79 -20.86 30.56
CA THR A 474 49.41 -20.72 31.06
C THR A 474 48.57 -19.53 30.57
N VAL A 475 47.70 -19.80 29.58
CA VAL A 475 46.57 -18.92 29.22
C VAL A 475 45.37 -19.22 30.14
N PRO A 476 44.73 -18.22 30.79
CA PRO A 476 43.58 -18.47 31.66
C PRO A 476 42.35 -19.03 30.93
N ALA A 477 41.69 -20.03 31.53
CA ALA A 477 40.52 -20.73 30.96
C ALA A 477 39.24 -19.87 30.83
N SER A 478 39.29 -18.58 31.19
CA SER A 478 38.18 -17.62 31.04
C SER A 478 38.00 -17.12 29.59
N ALA A 479 39.04 -17.17 28.75
CA ALA A 479 38.99 -16.65 27.38
C ALA A 479 38.16 -17.53 26.41
N THR A 480 38.06 -18.84 26.68
CA THR A 480 37.50 -19.82 25.73
C THR A 480 35.95 -19.90 25.75
N ALA A 481 35.29 -19.19 26.65
CA ALA A 481 33.84 -19.32 26.89
C ALA A 481 32.94 -18.63 25.86
N ILE A 482 33.45 -17.67 25.08
CA ILE A 482 32.63 -16.81 24.21
C ILE A 482 32.38 -17.43 22.82
N PHE A 483 33.32 -18.23 22.30
CA PHE A 483 33.22 -18.78 20.93
C PHE A 483 32.48 -20.13 20.82
N SER A 484 32.28 -20.87 21.92
CA SER A 484 31.63 -22.19 21.87
C SER A 484 30.09 -22.14 21.83
N ALA A 485 29.49 -21.03 22.29
CA ALA A 485 28.04 -20.92 22.49
C ALA A 485 27.19 -20.81 21.20
N CYS A 486 27.79 -20.48 20.05
CA CYS A 486 27.10 -20.40 18.75
C CYS A 486 27.30 -21.65 17.85
N GLY A 487 27.90 -22.72 18.38
CA GLY A 487 28.50 -23.80 17.56
C GLY A 487 28.13 -25.24 17.95
N ARG A 488 26.93 -25.51 18.47
CA ARG A 488 26.44 -26.88 18.72
C ARG A 488 24.92 -26.97 18.85
N ASN A 489 24.22 -27.39 17.78
CA ASN A 489 22.91 -28.04 17.86
C ASN A 489 22.53 -28.69 16.52
N THR A 490 23.05 -29.90 16.28
CA THR A 490 22.57 -30.84 15.27
C THR A 490 22.44 -32.22 15.90
N SER A 491 21.36 -32.93 15.54
CA SER A 491 21.07 -34.35 15.86
C SER A 491 21.24 -34.82 17.32
N ALA A 492 20.12 -35.00 18.03
CA ALA A 492 19.74 -36.29 18.62
C ALA A 492 18.35 -36.24 19.30
N THR A 493 17.31 -36.69 18.60
CA THR A 493 16.04 -37.08 19.23
C THR A 493 16.04 -38.59 19.47
N ASN A 494 16.00 -39.05 20.73
CA ASN A 494 15.13 -40.12 21.24
C ASN A 494 15.57 -40.67 22.62
N LEU A 495 14.65 -41.43 23.21
CA LEU A 495 14.81 -42.41 24.31
C LEU A 495 14.85 -41.92 25.77
N SER A 496 13.74 -42.29 26.43
CA SER A 496 13.60 -42.81 27.80
C SER A 496 13.78 -41.91 29.03
N ARG A 497 12.68 -41.85 29.79
CA ARG A 497 12.67 -41.67 31.26
C ARG A 497 13.44 -42.81 31.94
N SER A 498 14.21 -42.51 32.98
CA SER A 498 14.26 -43.34 34.18
C SER A 498 14.71 -42.52 35.40
N THR A 499 14.19 -42.89 36.57
CA THR A 499 14.42 -42.23 37.86
C THR A 499 15.85 -42.35 38.37
N SER A 500 16.23 -41.38 39.20
CA SER A 500 17.38 -41.41 40.11
C SER A 500 17.44 -42.67 40.98
N TYR A 501 18.67 -43.15 41.27
CA TYR A 501 19.01 -43.76 42.56
C TYR A 501 20.49 -43.47 42.92
N THR A 502 20.88 -43.82 44.14
CA THR A 502 21.99 -43.19 44.89
C THR A 502 23.19 -44.09 45.18
N GLY A 503 24.38 -43.47 45.27
CA GLY A 503 25.50 -43.94 46.13
C GLY A 503 26.59 -44.77 45.45
N GLY A 504 27.69 -45.02 46.17
CA GLY A 504 28.72 -46.00 45.75
C GLY A 504 30.15 -45.47 45.56
N SER A 505 30.76 -45.06 46.66
CA SER A 505 32.20 -44.95 46.95
C SER A 505 33.23 -45.78 46.14
N ALA A 506 34.43 -45.17 46.00
CA ALA A 506 35.77 -45.76 46.22
C ALA A 506 36.64 -46.37 45.07
N GLN A 507 37.85 -45.78 44.99
CA GLN A 507 39.18 -46.42 44.93
C GLN A 507 39.76 -47.13 43.67
N ILE A 508 40.87 -46.53 43.21
CA ILE A 508 42.21 -47.12 42.98
C ILE A 508 42.43 -48.08 41.79
N ALA A 509 43.40 -47.68 40.97
CA ALA A 509 43.92 -48.35 39.77
C ALA A 509 44.64 -49.70 40.00
N LYS A 510 44.68 -50.54 38.93
CA LYS A 510 45.94 -51.06 38.35
C LYS A 510 45.80 -51.76 36.98
N GLN A 511 46.54 -51.23 36.00
CA GLN A 511 47.51 -51.90 35.09
C GLN A 511 47.37 -53.40 34.66
N ARG A 512 47.71 -53.65 33.37
CA ARG A 512 48.22 -54.90 32.73
C ARG A 512 47.19 -56.02 32.39
N LEU A 513 47.37 -56.89 31.38
CA LEU A 513 48.03 -56.81 30.03
C LEU A 513 47.67 -58.11 29.22
N ASN A 514 48.09 -58.20 27.94
CA ASN A 514 47.99 -59.36 27.00
C ASN A 514 46.57 -59.64 26.46
N MET A 515 46.36 -60.25 25.28
CA MET A 515 47.24 -60.77 24.20
C MET A 515 46.94 -60.00 22.88
N SER A 516 47.87 -59.65 21.98
CA SER A 516 48.95 -60.38 21.31
C SER A 516 48.49 -61.35 20.21
N LEU A 517 48.58 -60.90 18.94
CA LEU A 517 48.87 -61.73 17.76
C LEU A 517 49.42 -60.86 16.60
N ALA A 518 50.51 -61.32 15.98
CA ALA A 518 51.25 -60.82 14.81
C ALA A 518 52.03 -62.04 14.21
N PRO A 519 52.81 -62.03 13.09
CA PRO A 519 53.77 -60.99 12.66
C PRO A 519 54.05 -60.88 11.11
N VAL A 520 55.16 -60.21 10.74
CA VAL A 520 55.92 -60.27 9.44
C VAL A 520 55.28 -59.56 8.22
N ALA A 521 56.03 -59.27 7.13
CA ALA A 521 56.95 -58.12 6.93
C ALA A 521 57.72 -58.20 5.57
N ARG A 522 58.29 -57.06 5.11
CA ARG A 522 59.42 -56.85 4.13
C ARG A 522 59.15 -56.44 2.65
N ARG A 523 60.01 -55.48 2.22
CA ARG A 523 60.73 -55.30 0.93
C ARG A 523 60.05 -54.72 -0.34
N THR A 524 60.42 -53.47 -0.61
CA THR A 524 61.01 -52.82 -1.80
C THR A 524 61.19 -53.54 -3.18
N LEU A 525 61.05 -52.70 -4.24
CA LEU A 525 61.83 -52.56 -5.52
C LEU A 525 61.32 -53.10 -6.88
N VAL A 526 61.25 -52.15 -7.85
CA VAL A 526 61.64 -52.21 -9.29
C VAL A 526 60.59 -52.54 -10.40
N ALA A 527 60.79 -51.82 -11.52
CA ALA A 527 59.95 -51.67 -12.72
C ALA A 527 60.37 -52.57 -13.92
N VAL A 528 59.72 -52.39 -15.08
CA VAL A 528 60.28 -52.62 -16.44
C VAL A 528 59.52 -51.76 -17.49
N THR A 529 60.14 -51.53 -18.67
CA THR A 529 59.75 -50.62 -19.79
C THR A 529 59.55 -51.46 -21.10
N PRO A 530 59.66 -51.02 -22.39
CA PRO A 530 59.98 -49.71 -23.02
C PRO A 530 59.26 -49.32 -24.37
N ARG A 531 59.59 -48.11 -24.88
CA ARG A 531 59.64 -47.67 -26.32
C ARG A 531 58.32 -47.54 -27.11
N GLU A 532 58.23 -46.77 -28.22
CA GLU A 532 59.15 -45.90 -29.01
C GLU A 532 58.32 -44.70 -29.58
N GLY A 533 58.82 -43.58 -30.15
CA GLY A 533 60.15 -43.18 -30.61
C GLY A 533 60.30 -41.64 -30.77
N VAL A 534 61.28 -41.17 -31.55
CA VAL A 534 61.96 -39.83 -31.45
C VAL A 534 62.38 -39.31 -32.85
N PRO A 535 62.38 -37.98 -33.15
CA PRO A 535 63.66 -37.22 -33.21
C PRO A 535 63.65 -35.75 -32.71
N GLU A 536 64.83 -35.35 -32.23
CA GLU A 536 65.30 -34.00 -31.80
C GLU A 536 66.15 -33.35 -32.95
N PRO A 537 66.98 -32.27 -32.85
CA PRO A 537 68.03 -32.05 -31.82
C PRO A 537 68.44 -30.58 -31.43
N ALA A 538 69.39 -30.49 -30.47
CA ALA A 538 70.39 -29.40 -30.23
C ALA A 538 69.96 -28.14 -29.43
N ALA A 539 70.77 -27.49 -28.56
CA ALA A 539 72.13 -27.75 -27.98
C ALA A 539 72.46 -26.65 -26.90
N SER A 540 73.45 -26.72 -25.98
CA SER A 540 74.22 -27.84 -25.37
C SER A 540 75.16 -27.40 -24.21
N ILE A 541 75.12 -28.10 -23.06
CA ILE A 541 76.23 -28.41 -22.09
C ILE A 541 76.94 -27.28 -21.28
N LYS A 542 76.79 -27.32 -19.93
CA LYS A 542 77.83 -27.41 -18.84
C LYS A 542 77.15 -27.15 -17.47
N GLN A 543 77.12 -28.08 -16.50
CA GLN A 543 78.17 -28.38 -15.50
C GLN A 543 78.81 -27.11 -14.87
N ALA A 544 78.48 -26.68 -13.64
CA ALA A 544 78.47 -27.35 -12.32
C ALA A 544 79.85 -27.38 -11.64
N ASP A 545 80.17 -26.30 -10.92
CA ASP A 545 81.03 -26.31 -9.73
C ASP A 545 80.74 -25.05 -8.87
N VAL A 546 81.39 -24.93 -7.71
CA VAL A 546 81.21 -23.88 -6.68
C VAL A 546 79.88 -23.98 -5.91
N ARG A 547 79.98 -24.37 -4.65
CA ARG A 547 78.94 -24.39 -3.62
C ARG A 547 79.36 -23.43 -2.51
N MET A 548 78.40 -22.75 -1.89
CA MET A 548 78.56 -21.71 -0.85
C MET A 548 78.95 -20.32 -1.37
N GLN A 549 78.59 -19.28 -0.60
CA GLN A 549 78.81 -17.84 -0.83
C GLN A 549 78.01 -17.16 -1.97
N GLU A 550 76.67 -17.11 -1.89
CA GLU A 550 75.93 -15.90 -2.34
C GLU A 550 74.51 -15.67 -1.77
N GLU A 551 73.88 -16.64 -1.09
CA GLU A 551 72.56 -16.45 -0.42
C GLU A 551 72.62 -15.64 0.90
N ALA A 552 73.50 -14.63 0.98
CA ALA A 552 73.80 -13.89 2.20
C ALA A 552 73.47 -12.37 2.14
N SER A 553 72.96 -11.88 1.01
CA SER A 553 72.82 -10.43 0.72
C SER A 553 71.38 -9.89 0.73
N VAL A 554 70.35 -10.73 0.75
CA VAL A 554 68.94 -10.31 0.59
C VAL A 554 68.15 -10.29 1.93
N VAL A 555 68.74 -10.80 3.02
CA VAL A 555 68.11 -10.84 4.36
C VAL A 555 68.58 -9.68 5.27
N ALA A 556 69.60 -8.92 4.86
CA ALA A 556 70.21 -7.88 5.69
C ALA A 556 69.35 -6.60 5.85
N ASP A 557 68.65 -6.17 4.78
CA ASP A 557 67.84 -4.94 4.80
C ASP A 557 66.52 -5.07 5.59
N ALA A 558 66.14 -6.28 6.00
CA ALA A 558 64.91 -6.53 6.75
C ALA A 558 65.01 -6.22 8.25
N VAL A 559 66.22 -5.99 8.79
CA VAL A 559 66.49 -5.97 10.25
C VAL A 559 66.92 -4.59 10.77
N SER A 560 67.12 -3.60 9.89
CA SER A 560 67.59 -2.25 10.26
C SER A 560 66.48 -1.23 10.55
N ALA A 561 65.23 -1.53 10.18
CA ALA A 561 64.09 -0.59 10.30
C ALA A 561 63.32 -0.67 11.62
N GLU A 562 63.42 -1.77 12.37
CA GLU A 562 62.57 -2.05 13.54
C GLU A 562 63.08 -1.40 14.84
N LYS A 563 63.21 -0.07 14.84
CA LYS A 563 63.62 0.69 16.04
C LYS A 563 63.02 2.11 16.15
N LYS A 564 61.71 2.21 15.97
CA LYS A 564 60.91 3.39 16.38
C LYS A 564 59.70 2.97 17.21
N SER A 565 59.42 3.71 18.27
CA SER A 565 58.40 3.42 19.29
C SER A 565 56.96 3.70 18.81
N PRO A 566 55.98 2.84 19.11
CA PRO A 566 54.58 3.07 18.79
C PRO A 566 53.85 3.92 19.86
N GLU A 567 54.35 5.12 20.20
CA GLU A 567 53.62 6.05 21.07
C GLU A 567 52.32 6.60 20.43
N VAL A 568 52.15 6.41 19.12
CA VAL A 568 51.07 6.98 18.31
C VAL A 568 49.69 6.34 18.59
N GLU A 569 49.63 5.03 18.84
CA GLU A 569 48.34 4.32 18.94
C GLU A 569 47.55 4.67 20.21
N THR A 570 48.22 4.88 21.34
CA THR A 570 47.53 5.29 22.58
C THR A 570 46.96 6.70 22.46
N SER A 571 47.58 7.58 21.66
CA SER A 571 47.06 8.91 21.34
C SER A 571 45.81 8.82 20.45
N SER A 572 45.86 8.00 19.39
CA SER A 572 44.74 7.76 18.49
C SER A 572 43.52 7.19 19.24
N PHE A 573 43.73 6.15 20.06
CA PHE A 573 42.66 5.53 20.84
C PHE A 573 42.08 6.50 21.88
N LYS A 574 42.91 7.29 22.57
CA LYS A 574 42.44 8.34 23.49
C LYS A 574 41.69 9.45 22.76
N HIS A 575 42.06 9.82 21.53
CA HIS A 575 41.29 10.76 20.71
C HIS A 575 39.91 10.21 20.34
N ALA A 576 39.84 8.98 19.83
CA ALA A 576 38.58 8.31 19.48
C ALA A 576 37.64 8.17 20.70
N LEU A 577 38.20 7.86 21.88
CA LEU A 577 37.46 7.77 23.13
C LEU A 577 36.97 9.15 23.63
N LYS A 578 37.79 10.20 23.47
CA LYS A 578 37.43 11.58 23.84
C LYS A 578 36.29 12.13 22.96
N TYR A 579 36.26 11.79 21.68
CA TYR A 579 35.17 12.15 20.77
C TYR A 579 33.89 11.29 20.94
N THR A 580 34.00 10.02 21.32
CA THR A 580 32.80 9.18 21.58
C THR A 580 32.16 9.41 22.96
N LEU A 581 32.91 9.87 23.96
CA LEU A 581 32.38 10.23 25.28
C LEU A 581 31.82 11.66 25.35
N ALA A 582 32.24 12.56 24.46
CA ALA A 582 31.77 13.94 24.39
C ALA A 582 30.45 14.07 23.60
N SER A 583 29.30 13.72 24.19
CA SER A 583 28.03 14.25 23.67
C SER A 583 28.02 15.77 23.88
N PRO A 584 27.98 16.61 22.83
CA PRO A 584 28.16 18.05 22.98
C PRO A 584 27.17 18.64 23.97
N VAL A 585 27.64 19.46 24.91
CA VAL A 585 26.79 20.12 25.92
C VAL A 585 25.65 20.89 25.25
N TRP A 586 25.92 21.50 24.08
CA TRP A 586 24.95 22.12 23.18
C TRP A 586 23.75 21.23 22.80
N GLN A 587 23.91 19.92 22.60
CA GLN A 587 22.77 19.04 22.31
C GLN A 587 21.78 18.97 23.48
N SER A 588 22.25 19.12 24.72
CA SER A 588 21.38 19.18 25.90
C SER A 588 20.69 20.53 26.06
N TRP A 589 21.30 21.62 25.60
CA TRP A 589 20.69 22.95 25.56
C TRP A 589 19.63 23.05 24.46
N ILE A 590 19.93 22.58 23.24
CA ILE A 590 18.94 22.49 22.15
C ILE A 590 17.75 21.64 22.59
N LEU A 591 17.97 20.47 23.19
CA LEU A 591 16.87 19.62 23.66
C LEU A 591 16.03 20.29 24.76
N ARG A 592 16.64 21.06 25.67
CA ARG A 592 15.92 21.85 26.68
C ARG A 592 15.12 22.99 26.06
N ALA A 593 15.71 23.73 25.12
CA ALA A 593 15.03 24.83 24.42
C ALA A 593 13.83 24.32 23.60
N VAL A 594 13.99 23.20 22.90
CA VAL A 594 12.90 22.51 22.17
C VAL A 594 11.82 22.02 23.13
N LEU A 595 12.18 21.42 24.28
CA LEU A 595 11.20 20.96 25.26
C LEU A 595 10.43 22.12 25.91
N ILE A 596 11.11 23.25 26.21
CA ILE A 596 10.47 24.47 26.72
C ILE A 596 9.54 25.06 25.65
N GLY A 597 9.96 25.08 24.37
CA GLY A 597 9.12 25.52 23.25
C GLY A 597 7.87 24.65 23.07
N VAL A 598 7.99 23.33 23.20
CA VAL A 598 6.84 22.41 23.20
C VAL A 598 5.89 22.70 24.37
N VAL A 599 6.39 22.87 25.59
CA VAL A 599 5.53 23.19 26.75
C VAL A 599 4.86 24.55 26.58
N ALA A 600 5.56 25.56 26.06
CA ALA A 600 4.99 26.87 25.77
C ALA A 600 3.92 26.80 24.67
N PHE A 601 4.11 25.96 23.64
CA PHE A 601 3.13 25.75 22.58
C PHE A 601 1.88 25.02 23.08
N LEU A 602 2.04 23.99 23.94
CA LEU A 602 0.89 23.30 24.54
C LEU A 602 0.10 24.20 25.51
N LEU A 603 0.77 25.11 26.21
CA LEU A 603 0.10 26.14 27.00
C LEU A 603 -0.61 27.17 26.10
N LEU A 604 -0.03 27.51 24.94
CA LEU A 604 -0.69 28.37 23.95
C LEU A 604 -1.92 27.68 23.33
N GLY A 605 -1.85 26.39 22.99
CA GLY A 605 -2.98 25.63 22.46
C GLY A 605 -4.13 25.53 23.46
N LEU A 606 -3.83 25.29 24.76
CA LEU A 606 -4.84 25.37 25.83
C LEU A 606 -5.47 26.77 25.97
N ILE A 607 -4.72 27.84 25.74
CA ILE A 607 -5.26 29.22 25.72
C ILE A 607 -6.12 29.44 24.47
N LEU A 608 -5.69 28.97 23.30
CA LEU A 608 -6.46 29.07 22.05
C LEU A 608 -7.77 28.28 22.13
N LEU A 609 -7.76 27.07 22.69
CA LEU A 609 -8.97 26.26 22.94
C LEU A 609 -10.01 26.97 23.83
N TRP A 610 -9.57 27.91 24.68
CA TRP A 610 -10.45 28.75 25.49
C TRP A 610 -10.91 30.03 24.76
N LEU A 611 -10.12 30.56 23.83
CA LEU A 611 -10.42 31.78 23.08
C LEU A 611 -11.23 31.55 21.80
N ILE A 612 -10.99 30.43 21.10
CA ILE A 612 -11.57 30.07 19.80
C ILE A 612 -11.95 28.58 19.80
N PRO A 613 -12.97 28.17 20.58
CA PRO A 613 -13.34 26.76 20.74
C PRO A 613 -13.82 26.10 19.44
N ASP A 614 -14.31 26.87 18.48
CA ASP A 614 -14.76 26.36 17.17
C ASP A 614 -13.60 25.82 16.32
N ASP A 615 -12.37 26.30 16.56
CA ASP A 615 -11.13 25.84 15.93
C ASP A 615 -10.47 24.65 16.68
N ALA A 616 -11.15 24.03 17.65
CA ALA A 616 -10.55 23.02 18.52
C ALA A 616 -9.90 21.84 17.78
N THR A 617 -10.49 21.38 16.69
CA THR A 617 -9.92 20.33 15.82
C THR A 617 -8.59 20.76 15.21
N LEU A 618 -8.51 21.97 14.66
CA LEU A 618 -7.28 22.54 14.08
C LEU A 618 -6.19 22.68 15.14
N ILE A 619 -6.53 23.16 16.34
CA ILE A 619 -5.57 23.38 17.44
C ILE A 619 -5.00 22.04 17.93
N VAL A 620 -5.86 21.07 18.30
CA VAL A 620 -5.42 19.77 18.80
C VAL A 620 -4.61 18.99 17.77
N CYS A 621 -5.03 19.01 16.49
CA CYS A 621 -4.25 18.38 15.43
C CYS A 621 -2.88 19.06 15.25
N SER A 622 -2.81 20.39 15.33
CA SER A 622 -1.54 21.14 15.23
C SER A 622 -0.58 20.84 16.39
N GLU A 623 -1.08 20.68 17.61
CA GLU A 623 -0.28 20.23 18.77
C GLU A 623 0.29 18.82 18.57
N LEU A 624 -0.55 17.87 18.13
CA LEU A 624 -0.14 16.50 17.84
C LEU A 624 0.92 16.44 16.73
N VAL A 625 0.77 17.26 15.68
CA VAL A 625 1.76 17.38 14.60
C VAL A 625 3.07 17.94 15.12
N LEU A 626 3.06 19.07 15.84
CA LEU A 626 4.30 19.69 16.35
C LEU A 626 5.05 18.76 17.30
N LEU A 627 4.34 18.14 18.25
CA LEU A 627 4.92 17.19 19.21
C LEU A 627 5.50 15.97 18.48
N SER A 628 4.80 15.45 17.45
CA SER A 628 5.30 14.35 16.64
C SER A 628 6.56 14.73 15.86
N VAL A 629 6.59 15.89 15.19
CA VAL A 629 7.76 16.37 14.42
C VAL A 629 8.98 16.54 15.33
N VAL A 630 8.79 17.09 16.54
CA VAL A 630 9.87 17.19 17.54
C VAL A 630 10.38 15.81 17.96
N LEU A 631 9.48 14.86 18.24
CA LEU A 631 9.85 13.50 18.65
C LEU A 631 10.45 12.67 17.50
N LEU A 632 10.05 12.93 16.26
CA LEU A 632 10.61 12.37 15.04
C LEU A 632 12.08 12.76 14.90
N PHE A 633 12.40 14.06 15.02
CA PHE A 633 13.79 14.52 15.00
C PHE A 633 14.60 14.03 16.22
N TYR A 634 13.96 13.83 17.38
CA TYR A 634 14.61 13.28 18.57
C TYR A 634 14.97 11.79 18.43
N HIS A 635 14.07 10.97 17.89
CA HIS A 635 14.27 9.52 17.68
C HIS A 635 14.80 9.15 16.30
N VAL A 636 15.19 10.14 15.48
CA VAL A 636 15.49 10.01 14.04
C VAL A 636 16.52 8.91 13.69
N GLN A 637 17.35 8.49 14.64
CA GLN A 637 18.31 7.38 14.49
C GLN A 637 17.63 6.01 14.35
N ASP A 638 16.50 5.77 15.04
CA ASP A 638 15.65 4.60 14.83
C ASP A 638 14.67 4.95 13.70
N ARG A 639 15.14 4.84 12.44
CA ARG A 639 14.41 5.30 11.25
C ARG A 639 12.97 4.76 11.16
N ALA A 640 12.71 3.57 11.69
CA ALA A 640 11.37 2.98 11.78
C ALA A 640 10.47 3.66 12.82
N HIS A 641 11.02 4.04 13.98
CA HIS A 641 10.30 4.84 14.98
C HIS A 641 9.97 6.23 14.41
N ALA A 642 10.95 6.87 13.77
CA ALA A 642 10.78 8.17 13.12
C ALA A 642 9.71 8.13 12.00
N PHE A 643 9.72 7.07 11.17
CA PHE A 643 8.68 6.87 10.15
C PHE A 643 7.29 6.65 10.76
N THR A 644 7.20 5.95 11.88
CA THR A 644 5.91 5.72 12.58
C THR A 644 5.33 7.04 13.11
N LEU A 645 6.17 7.92 13.66
CA LEU A 645 5.80 9.29 14.04
C LEU A 645 5.43 10.13 12.82
N LEU A 646 6.13 9.97 11.68
CA LEU A 646 5.83 10.65 10.42
C LEU A 646 4.45 10.26 9.85
N CYS A 647 4.05 8.98 9.92
CA CYS A 647 2.73 8.55 9.47
C CYS A 647 1.59 9.27 10.22
N GLY A 648 1.67 9.31 11.55
CA GLY A 648 0.68 10.03 12.36
C GLY A 648 0.76 11.56 12.19
N ALA A 649 1.98 12.12 12.09
CA ALA A 649 2.15 13.55 11.79
C ALA A 649 1.53 13.93 10.43
N ALA A 650 1.72 13.11 9.39
CA ALA A 650 1.11 13.33 8.09
C ALA A 650 -0.43 13.26 8.18
N ALA A 651 -0.99 12.27 8.86
CA ALA A 651 -2.44 12.14 9.03
C ALA A 651 -3.07 13.33 9.78
N PHE A 652 -2.52 13.75 10.92
CA PHE A 652 -3.03 14.92 11.65
C PHE A 652 -2.73 16.24 10.92
N THR A 653 -1.71 16.31 10.06
CA THR A 653 -1.51 17.44 9.13
C THR A 653 -2.58 17.48 8.05
N ILE A 654 -3.04 16.32 7.56
CA ILE A 654 -4.14 16.23 6.58
C ILE A 654 -5.45 16.69 7.21
N ILE A 655 -5.78 16.21 8.42
CA ILE A 655 -7.00 16.62 9.15
C ILE A 655 -6.97 18.13 9.42
N ALA A 656 -5.89 18.66 10.02
CA ALA A 656 -5.70 20.10 10.23
C ALA A 656 -5.74 20.91 8.92
N GLY A 657 -5.18 20.36 7.84
CA GLY A 657 -5.19 20.97 6.52
C GLY A 657 -6.60 21.12 5.95
N CYS A 658 -7.46 20.10 6.13
CA CYS A 658 -8.85 20.15 5.72
C CYS A 658 -9.66 21.21 6.48
N GLU A 659 -9.30 21.53 7.73
CA GLU A 659 -9.97 22.59 8.49
C GLU A 659 -9.70 23.98 7.93
N VAL A 660 -8.52 24.23 7.35
CA VAL A 660 -8.15 25.55 6.81
C VAL A 660 -8.42 25.66 5.31
N PHE A 661 -8.20 24.58 4.55
CA PHE A 661 -8.19 24.58 3.09
C PHE A 661 -9.19 23.58 2.52
N TYR A 662 -9.84 23.95 1.43
CA TYR A 662 -10.59 23.02 0.58
C TYR A 662 -10.22 23.20 -0.89
N LEU A 663 -10.37 22.14 -1.69
CA LEU A 663 -10.24 22.23 -3.15
C LEU A 663 -11.56 22.70 -3.74
N LYS A 664 -11.57 23.80 -4.49
CA LYS A 664 -12.78 24.33 -5.11
C LYS A 664 -13.23 23.40 -6.24
N ASP A 665 -14.50 23.02 -6.19
CA ASP A 665 -15.22 22.31 -7.24
C ASP A 665 -16.64 22.94 -7.37
N ILE A 666 -17.60 22.19 -7.94
CA ILE A 666 -18.98 22.66 -8.15
C ILE A 666 -19.73 23.03 -6.86
N PHE A 667 -19.29 22.57 -5.68
CA PHE A 667 -19.93 22.82 -4.39
C PHE A 667 -19.43 24.09 -3.69
N ALA A 668 -18.44 24.79 -4.26
CA ALA A 668 -17.97 26.08 -3.74
C ALA A 668 -19.05 27.16 -3.82
N GLY A 669 -19.24 27.93 -2.73
CA GLY A 669 -20.38 28.83 -2.54
C GLY A 669 -21.66 28.16 -2.03
N GLY A 670 -21.67 26.82 -1.88
CA GLY A 670 -22.87 26.00 -1.71
C GLY A 670 -23.05 25.31 -0.36
N GLY A 671 -22.38 25.77 0.71
CA GLY A 671 -22.48 25.21 2.07
C GLY A 671 -21.77 23.86 2.29
N SER A 672 -21.75 22.99 1.28
CA SER A 672 -21.01 21.72 1.26
C SER A 672 -19.58 21.86 0.69
N GLU A 673 -18.98 23.06 0.77
CA GLU A 673 -17.72 23.40 0.08
C GLU A 673 -16.54 22.47 0.44
N ARG A 674 -16.54 21.95 1.67
CA ARG A 674 -15.51 21.04 2.20
C ARG A 674 -15.77 19.57 1.83
N MET A 675 -16.95 19.21 1.31
CA MET A 675 -17.44 17.82 1.21
C MET A 675 -16.47 16.88 0.52
N ASN A 676 -16.08 17.17 -0.73
CA ASN A 676 -15.14 16.32 -1.48
C ASN A 676 -13.72 16.35 -0.90
N THR A 677 -13.31 17.47 -0.29
CA THR A 677 -12.01 17.57 0.37
C THR A 677 -11.95 16.59 1.55
N ILE A 678 -12.89 16.67 2.49
CA ILE A 678 -12.95 15.73 3.63
C ILE A 678 -13.07 14.29 3.13
N PHE A 679 -13.96 14.00 2.18
CA PHE A 679 -14.18 12.66 1.62
C PHE A 679 -12.88 11.98 1.16
N LYS A 680 -12.07 12.67 0.34
CA LYS A 680 -10.87 12.05 -0.25
C LYS A 680 -9.68 12.07 0.71
N PHE A 681 -9.53 13.11 1.53
CA PHE A 681 -8.39 13.25 2.44
C PHE A 681 -8.54 12.44 3.74
N TYR A 682 -9.75 12.23 4.28
CA TYR A 682 -9.93 11.44 5.51
C TYR A 682 -9.59 9.95 5.29
N PHE A 683 -9.87 9.42 4.10
CA PHE A 683 -9.40 8.08 3.69
C PHE A 683 -7.86 7.93 3.76
N GLN A 684 -7.11 8.97 3.39
CA GLN A 684 -5.65 8.98 3.44
C GLN A 684 -5.14 9.02 4.88
N ALA A 685 -5.77 9.85 5.73
CA ALA A 685 -5.50 9.90 7.17
C ALA A 685 -5.76 8.54 7.84
N TRP A 686 -6.88 7.86 7.53
CA TRP A 686 -7.20 6.52 8.06
C TRP A 686 -6.13 5.48 7.71
N ALA A 687 -5.67 5.44 6.45
CA ALA A 687 -4.62 4.52 6.01
C ALA A 687 -3.27 4.77 6.72
N LEU A 688 -2.88 6.05 6.84
CA LEU A 688 -1.66 6.46 7.54
C LEU A 688 -1.73 6.15 9.05
N LEU A 689 -2.87 6.40 9.69
CA LEU A 689 -3.10 6.10 11.11
C LEU A 689 -3.18 4.60 11.40
N SER A 690 -3.69 3.79 10.47
CA SER A 690 -3.75 2.33 10.60
C SER A 690 -2.36 1.67 10.59
N ILE A 691 -1.46 2.16 9.74
CA ILE A 691 -0.06 1.71 9.70
C ILE A 691 0.73 2.30 10.89
N GLY A 692 0.55 3.59 11.16
CA GLY A 692 1.20 4.32 12.25
C GLY A 692 0.82 3.78 13.64
N SER A 693 -0.44 3.42 13.87
CA SER A 693 -0.92 2.85 15.14
C SER A 693 -0.46 1.41 15.31
N ALA A 694 -0.53 0.59 14.27
CA ALA A 694 -0.05 -0.80 14.30
C ALA A 694 1.45 -0.88 14.64
N ALA A 695 2.29 -0.06 14.00
CA ALA A 695 3.70 0.06 14.38
C ALA A 695 3.87 0.77 15.74
N GLY A 696 3.03 1.76 16.04
CA GLY A 696 2.99 2.49 17.32
C GLY A 696 2.85 1.58 18.54
N LEU A 697 1.95 0.60 18.46
CA LEU A 697 1.69 -0.40 19.52
C LEU A 697 2.96 -1.21 19.86
N TYR A 698 3.83 -1.52 18.90
CA TYR A 698 5.13 -2.12 19.20
C TYR A 698 5.98 -1.21 20.08
N TYR A 699 6.06 0.10 19.79
CA TYR A 699 6.85 1.04 20.59
C TYR A 699 6.26 1.26 21.99
N ILE A 700 4.95 1.40 22.09
CA ILE A 700 4.20 1.55 23.35
C ILE A 700 4.38 0.30 24.22
N TRP A 701 4.22 -0.90 23.65
CA TRP A 701 4.46 -2.16 24.37
C TRP A 701 5.88 -2.25 24.93
N ASN A 702 6.89 -1.82 24.16
CA ASN A 702 8.27 -1.76 24.65
C ASN A 702 8.45 -0.74 25.80
N CYS A 703 7.55 0.23 26.01
CA CYS A 703 7.60 1.17 27.15
C CYS A 703 7.12 0.53 28.46
N PHE A 704 6.37 -0.56 28.37
CA PHE A 704 5.88 -1.32 29.51
C PHE A 704 6.84 -2.39 30.02
N TRP A 705 8.00 -2.57 29.37
CA TRP A 705 9.02 -3.49 29.86
C TRP A 705 9.74 -2.92 31.10
N PRO A 706 9.85 -3.66 32.21
CA PRO A 706 10.39 -3.13 33.46
C PRO A 706 11.90 -2.90 33.39
N VAL A 707 12.35 -1.76 33.90
CA VAL A 707 13.78 -1.49 34.11
C VAL A 707 14.27 -2.35 35.28
N ARG A 708 15.32 -3.14 35.03
CA ARG A 708 15.79 -4.27 35.88
C ARG A 708 16.12 -3.92 37.34
N SER A 709 16.24 -2.64 37.69
CA SER A 709 16.68 -2.13 39.00
C SER A 709 15.60 -1.41 39.83
N GLN A 710 14.33 -1.36 39.41
CA GLN A 710 13.30 -0.63 40.15
C GLN A 710 12.66 -1.42 41.31
N ALA A 711 12.29 -0.70 42.37
CA ALA A 711 11.67 -1.21 43.59
C ALA A 711 10.24 -1.76 43.37
N ILE A 712 9.75 -2.57 44.32
CA ILE A 712 8.50 -3.34 44.18
C ILE A 712 7.27 -2.45 43.93
N ALA A 713 7.13 -1.33 44.64
CA ALA A 713 6.00 -0.41 44.46
C ALA A 713 5.88 0.14 43.03
N TRP A 714 7.00 0.52 42.41
CA TRP A 714 7.04 0.99 41.02
C TRP A 714 6.63 -0.09 40.02
N ARG A 715 6.91 -1.37 40.30
CA ARG A 715 6.47 -2.50 39.47
C ARG A 715 4.95 -2.70 39.55
N TRP A 716 4.34 -2.47 40.72
CA TRP A 716 2.89 -2.52 40.87
C TRP A 716 2.20 -1.33 40.18
N LEU A 717 2.72 -0.11 40.35
CA LEU A 717 2.21 1.08 39.65
C LEU A 717 2.32 0.93 38.12
N GLN A 718 3.48 0.46 37.62
CA GLN A 718 3.66 0.17 36.20
C GLN A 718 2.66 -0.89 35.71
N ARG A 719 2.48 -2.00 36.43
CA ARG A 719 1.48 -3.02 36.09
C ARG A 719 0.05 -2.45 36.05
N GLY A 720 -0.34 -1.66 37.06
CA GLY A 720 -1.65 -1.02 37.13
C GLY A 720 -1.92 -0.11 35.93
N ALA A 721 -0.95 0.75 35.58
CA ALA A 721 -1.02 1.61 34.40
C ALA A 721 -1.12 0.80 33.09
N VAL A 722 -0.36 -0.30 32.97
CA VAL A 722 -0.43 -1.22 31.82
C VAL A 722 -1.81 -1.87 31.71
N THR A 723 -2.36 -2.39 32.81
CA THR A 723 -3.69 -3.03 32.80
C THR A 723 -4.79 -2.03 32.50
N PHE A 724 -4.72 -0.80 33.02
CA PHE A 724 -5.69 0.26 32.73
C PHE A 724 -5.62 0.69 31.26
N TRP A 725 -4.42 0.97 30.74
CA TRP A 725 -4.22 1.34 29.34
C TRP A 725 -4.66 0.23 28.38
N ALA A 726 -4.36 -1.04 28.69
CA ALA A 726 -4.78 -2.18 27.88
C ALA A 726 -6.30 -2.40 27.93
N ALA A 727 -6.94 -2.20 29.09
CA ALA A 727 -8.39 -2.27 29.21
C ALA A 727 -9.08 -1.17 28.39
N LEU A 728 -8.55 0.07 28.40
CA LEU A 728 -9.08 1.16 27.58
C LEU A 728 -8.87 0.92 26.08
N LEU A 729 -7.71 0.37 25.67
CA LEU A 729 -7.49 -0.04 24.29
C LEU A 729 -8.49 -1.11 23.83
N LEU A 730 -8.72 -2.14 24.66
CA LEU A 730 -9.67 -3.21 24.38
C LEU A 730 -11.12 -2.71 24.36
N LEU A 731 -11.47 -1.74 25.19
CA LEU A 731 -12.79 -1.09 25.20
C LEU A 731 -13.04 -0.32 23.90
N LEU A 732 -12.06 0.46 23.42
CA LEU A 732 -12.17 1.19 22.15
C LEU A 732 -12.27 0.23 20.95
N ILE A 733 -11.47 -0.84 20.92
CA ILE A 733 -11.57 -1.88 19.88
C ILE A 733 -12.94 -2.60 19.95
N ALA A 734 -13.45 -2.88 21.15
CA ALA A 734 -14.77 -3.50 21.31
C ALA A 734 -15.93 -2.58 20.89
N ALA A 735 -15.76 -1.26 21.03
CA ALA A 735 -16.70 -0.26 20.53
C ALA A 735 -16.69 -0.23 18.99
N GLU A 736 -15.54 -0.08 18.35
CA GLU A 736 -15.43 -0.01 16.88
C GLU A 736 -15.77 -1.34 16.17
N MET A 737 -15.78 -2.46 16.90
CA MET A 737 -16.33 -3.74 16.45
C MET A 737 -17.86 -3.77 16.29
N VAL A 738 -18.61 -2.80 16.84
CA VAL A 738 -20.07 -2.73 16.64
C VAL A 738 -20.41 -2.64 15.16
N TYR A 739 -19.64 -1.87 14.38
CA TYR A 739 -19.88 -1.73 12.94
C TYR A 739 -19.74 -3.05 12.15
N PRO A 740 -18.59 -3.75 12.12
CA PRO A 740 -18.45 -5.01 11.37
C PRO A 740 -19.35 -6.15 11.88
N ILE A 741 -19.88 -6.07 13.10
CA ILE A 741 -20.84 -7.06 13.62
C ILE A 741 -22.27 -6.76 13.13
N VAL A 742 -22.72 -5.50 13.19
CA VAL A 742 -24.13 -5.14 12.95
C VAL A 742 -24.38 -4.65 11.51
N ALA A 743 -23.45 -3.89 10.93
CA ALA A 743 -23.62 -3.27 9.62
C ALA A 743 -23.78 -4.26 8.46
N PRO A 744 -23.02 -5.38 8.36
CA PRO A 744 -23.21 -6.32 7.25
C PRO A 744 -24.60 -6.96 7.25
N TYR A 745 -25.13 -7.31 8.42
CA TYR A 745 -26.50 -7.80 8.53
C TYR A 745 -27.52 -6.71 8.16
N ALA A 746 -27.36 -5.50 8.69
CA ALA A 746 -28.25 -4.37 8.38
C ALA A 746 -28.21 -3.92 6.91
N ARG A 747 -27.11 -4.18 6.19
CA ARG A 747 -26.95 -3.92 4.74
C ARG A 747 -27.51 -5.03 3.87
N LEU A 748 -27.30 -6.29 4.23
CA LEU A 748 -27.51 -7.46 3.36
C LEU A 748 -28.78 -8.25 3.68
N ALA A 749 -29.41 -8.04 4.85
CA ALA A 749 -30.65 -8.72 5.20
C ALA A 749 -31.83 -8.20 4.38
N GLN A 750 -32.48 -9.11 3.66
CA GLN A 750 -33.66 -8.86 2.84
C GLN A 750 -34.94 -9.03 3.69
N THR A 751 -36.04 -8.45 3.23
CA THR A 751 -37.39 -8.63 3.80
C THR A 751 -38.41 -8.75 2.69
N ASP A 752 -39.27 -9.78 2.76
CA ASP A 752 -40.38 -10.00 1.84
C ASP A 752 -41.70 -10.16 2.63
N ALA A 753 -42.78 -10.56 1.95
CA ALA A 753 -44.08 -10.81 2.59
C ALA A 753 -44.24 -12.21 3.21
N LEU A 754 -43.25 -13.08 3.08
CA LEU A 754 -43.26 -14.47 3.57
C LEU A 754 -42.48 -14.61 4.90
N HIS A 755 -41.45 -13.79 5.08
CA HIS A 755 -40.57 -13.78 6.23
C HIS A 755 -40.89 -12.61 7.17
N THR A 756 -41.46 -12.91 8.33
CA THR A 756 -41.80 -11.91 9.37
C THR A 756 -40.58 -11.27 10.06
N LEU A 757 -39.37 -11.77 9.78
CA LEU A 757 -38.09 -11.24 10.21
C LEU A 757 -37.16 -11.10 9.01
N PRO A 758 -36.21 -10.14 9.00
CA PRO A 758 -35.20 -10.06 7.96
C PRO A 758 -34.36 -11.35 7.87
N TYR A 759 -33.93 -11.71 6.66
CA TYR A 759 -33.16 -12.93 6.40
C TYR A 759 -32.04 -12.67 5.39
N LEU A 760 -31.03 -13.53 5.40
CA LEU A 760 -29.93 -13.50 4.42
C LEU A 760 -30.19 -14.56 3.34
N SER A 761 -30.14 -14.17 2.07
CA SER A 761 -30.16 -15.08 0.92
C SER A 761 -28.86 -14.92 0.11
N THR A 762 -28.43 -15.98 -0.58
CA THR A 762 -27.27 -15.94 -1.46
C THR A 762 -27.43 -16.95 -2.60
N ASN A 763 -27.12 -16.52 -3.82
CA ASN A 763 -27.16 -17.35 -5.02
C ASN A 763 -25.75 -17.81 -5.46
N PHE A 764 -24.69 -17.44 -4.72
CA PHE A 764 -23.27 -17.68 -5.03
C PHE A 764 -22.78 -17.11 -6.39
N ASP A 765 -23.61 -16.31 -7.04
CA ASP A 765 -23.31 -15.50 -8.22
C ASP A 765 -22.58 -14.20 -7.84
N LEU A 766 -21.88 -13.61 -8.81
CA LEU A 766 -21.21 -12.31 -8.74
C LEU A 766 -21.52 -11.44 -9.99
N ASP A 767 -22.38 -11.87 -10.92
CA ASP A 767 -22.82 -11.04 -12.03
C ASP A 767 -23.81 -9.96 -11.56
N GLY A 768 -23.31 -8.73 -11.42
CA GLY A 768 -24.08 -7.60 -10.89
C GLY A 768 -25.21 -7.10 -11.79
N LEU A 769 -25.40 -7.67 -12.99
CA LEU A 769 -26.51 -7.41 -13.90
C LEU A 769 -27.70 -8.37 -13.64
N THR A 770 -27.49 -9.51 -12.99
CA THR A 770 -28.51 -10.58 -12.80
C THR A 770 -29.81 -10.08 -12.15
N TYR A 771 -29.76 -9.05 -11.30
CA TYR A 771 -30.95 -8.49 -10.63
C TYR A 771 -32.02 -7.95 -11.59
N MET A 772 -31.64 -7.47 -12.78
CA MET A 772 -32.58 -6.99 -13.79
C MET A 772 -33.43 -8.11 -14.40
N ALA A 773 -32.99 -9.38 -14.31
CA ALA A 773 -33.77 -10.51 -14.81
C ALA A 773 -35.09 -10.73 -14.04
N THR A 774 -35.21 -10.19 -12.82
CA THR A 774 -36.36 -10.45 -11.93
C THR A 774 -36.96 -9.20 -11.28
N CYS A 775 -36.41 -8.00 -11.48
CA CYS A 775 -36.95 -6.81 -10.83
C CYS A 775 -38.18 -6.25 -11.58
N ALA A 776 -39.27 -6.08 -10.83
CA ALA A 776 -40.58 -5.61 -11.27
C ALA A 776 -41.29 -4.88 -10.11
N PRO A 777 -42.43 -4.20 -10.34
CA PRO A 777 -43.18 -3.54 -9.27
C PRO A 777 -43.64 -4.53 -8.17
N PRO A 778 -43.59 -4.15 -6.88
CA PRO A 778 -43.28 -2.83 -6.35
C PRO A 778 -41.78 -2.52 -6.15
N ASN A 779 -40.88 -3.49 -6.43
CA ASN A 779 -39.44 -3.35 -6.13
C ASN A 779 -38.69 -2.49 -7.17
N CYS A 780 -39.16 -2.49 -8.42
CA CYS A 780 -38.72 -1.60 -9.49
C CYS A 780 -39.91 -0.83 -10.08
N ASP A 781 -39.64 0.33 -10.68
CA ASP A 781 -40.62 1.21 -11.33
C ASP A 781 -41.41 0.55 -12.49
N PHE A 782 -40.88 -0.52 -13.06
CA PHE A 782 -41.40 -1.34 -14.16
C PHE A 782 -40.62 -2.67 -14.18
N ALA A 783 -41.05 -3.64 -15.00
CA ALA A 783 -40.31 -4.89 -15.21
C ALA A 783 -39.03 -4.62 -16.03
N THR A 784 -37.90 -5.19 -15.60
CA THR A 784 -36.57 -4.94 -16.19
C THR A 784 -35.97 -6.12 -16.95
N GLU A 785 -36.69 -7.25 -17.04
CA GLU A 785 -36.24 -8.48 -17.74
C GLU A 785 -35.92 -8.23 -19.22
N GLY A 786 -36.70 -7.39 -19.90
CA GLY A 786 -36.41 -7.01 -21.29
C GLY A 786 -35.14 -6.18 -21.44
N ASP A 787 -34.84 -5.29 -20.49
CA ASP A 787 -33.56 -4.56 -20.48
C ASP A 787 -32.38 -5.52 -20.22
N TYR A 788 -32.53 -6.47 -19.29
CA TYR A 788 -31.54 -7.53 -19.03
C TYR A 788 -31.22 -8.34 -20.29
N ASN A 789 -32.24 -8.85 -20.98
CA ASN A 789 -32.08 -9.65 -22.20
C ASN A 789 -31.51 -8.81 -23.36
N ALA A 790 -31.93 -7.56 -23.51
CA ALA A 790 -31.43 -6.65 -24.54
C ALA A 790 -29.97 -6.22 -24.32
N ILE A 791 -29.58 -5.93 -23.08
CA ILE A 791 -28.19 -5.60 -22.70
C ILE A 791 -27.26 -6.79 -22.97
N ARG A 792 -27.65 -8.01 -22.59
CA ARG A 792 -26.87 -9.22 -22.94
C ARG A 792 -26.81 -9.43 -24.46
N TRP A 793 -27.89 -9.19 -25.20
CA TRP A 793 -27.88 -9.25 -26.66
C TRP A 793 -26.94 -8.24 -27.30
N LEU A 794 -26.95 -6.96 -26.85
CA LEU A 794 -26.04 -5.90 -27.30
C LEU A 794 -24.57 -6.27 -27.02
N ASN A 795 -24.28 -6.83 -25.85
CA ASN A 795 -22.92 -7.28 -25.49
C ASN A 795 -22.44 -8.49 -26.29
N ALA A 796 -23.34 -9.34 -26.80
CA ALA A 796 -22.99 -10.47 -27.66
C ALA A 796 -22.89 -10.13 -29.16
N HIS A 797 -23.70 -9.20 -29.67
CA HIS A 797 -23.88 -8.96 -31.11
C HIS A 797 -23.33 -7.64 -31.64
N VAL A 798 -23.13 -6.63 -30.79
CA VAL A 798 -22.57 -5.32 -31.22
C VAL A 798 -21.07 -5.29 -30.92
N ALA A 799 -20.25 -5.26 -31.98
CA ALA A 799 -18.82 -5.05 -31.89
C ALA A 799 -18.46 -3.55 -31.98
N GLY A 800 -17.37 -3.16 -31.29
CA GLY A 800 -16.96 -1.76 -31.15
C GLY A 800 -17.92 -0.95 -30.26
N ASP A 801 -17.88 0.36 -30.41
CA ASP A 801 -18.54 1.39 -29.61
C ASP A 801 -19.48 2.31 -30.44
N PRO A 802 -20.35 1.79 -31.34
CA PRO A 802 -21.28 2.62 -32.08
C PRO A 802 -22.31 3.28 -31.16
N VAL A 803 -22.58 4.57 -31.38
CA VAL A 803 -23.48 5.36 -30.54
C VAL A 803 -24.91 4.78 -30.54
N ILE A 804 -25.47 4.66 -29.34
CA ILE A 804 -26.84 4.22 -29.06
C ILE A 804 -27.61 5.34 -28.37
N VAL A 805 -28.85 5.61 -28.77
CA VAL A 805 -29.72 6.55 -28.06
C VAL A 805 -30.61 5.78 -27.11
N GLU A 806 -30.56 6.11 -25.83
CA GLU A 806 -31.53 5.73 -24.80
C GLU A 806 -32.16 6.99 -24.16
N ALA A 807 -33.21 6.84 -23.36
CA ALA A 807 -33.84 7.99 -22.71
C ALA A 807 -32.98 8.58 -21.58
N LEU A 808 -32.90 9.92 -21.59
CA LEU A 808 -32.26 10.73 -20.56
C LEU A 808 -33.14 10.87 -19.30
N GLY A 809 -32.52 11.09 -18.15
CA GLY A 809 -33.19 11.50 -16.92
C GLY A 809 -32.19 11.81 -15.81
N ASP A 810 -32.68 12.08 -14.61
CA ASP A 810 -31.88 12.43 -13.43
C ASP A 810 -30.76 11.42 -13.11
N ASP A 811 -29.62 11.93 -12.65
CA ASP A 811 -28.51 11.19 -12.05
C ASP A 811 -28.95 10.35 -10.83
N TYR A 812 -28.15 9.34 -10.46
CA TYR A 812 -28.42 8.41 -9.34
C TYR A 812 -29.71 7.58 -9.48
N ARG A 813 -30.30 7.52 -10.68
CA ARG A 813 -31.48 6.73 -11.03
C ARG A 813 -31.14 5.66 -12.07
N TYR A 814 -32.15 4.90 -12.49
CA TYR A 814 -32.06 3.85 -13.53
C TYR A 814 -31.70 4.37 -14.94
N ASN A 815 -31.61 5.69 -15.11
CA ASN A 815 -31.38 6.34 -16.40
C ASN A 815 -29.94 6.08 -16.89
N GLY A 816 -29.72 5.92 -18.19
CA GLY A 816 -28.39 5.61 -18.72
C GLY A 816 -27.93 4.15 -18.51
N ARG A 817 -28.83 3.23 -18.13
CA ARG A 817 -28.50 1.82 -17.86
C ARG A 817 -27.97 1.06 -19.07
N VAL A 818 -28.46 1.33 -20.28
CA VAL A 818 -28.01 0.60 -21.48
C VAL A 818 -26.55 0.94 -21.75
N SER A 819 -26.20 2.21 -21.65
CA SER A 819 -24.83 2.71 -21.76
C SER A 819 -23.94 2.20 -20.62
N THR A 820 -24.46 2.16 -19.39
CA THR A 820 -23.77 1.62 -18.20
C THR A 820 -23.35 0.16 -18.37
N PHE A 821 -24.29 -0.75 -18.68
CA PHE A 821 -24.00 -2.19 -18.70
C PHE A 821 -23.53 -2.72 -20.06
N THR A 822 -23.45 -1.87 -21.10
CA THR A 822 -22.81 -2.23 -22.36
C THR A 822 -21.50 -1.52 -22.61
N GLY A 823 -21.31 -0.29 -22.12
CA GLY A 823 -20.22 0.60 -22.50
C GLY A 823 -20.41 1.26 -23.87
N LEU A 824 -21.60 1.14 -24.48
CA LEU A 824 -21.95 1.86 -25.70
C LEU A 824 -22.23 3.35 -25.38
N PRO A 825 -21.69 4.31 -26.15
CA PRO A 825 -21.86 5.73 -25.86
C PRO A 825 -23.25 6.27 -26.25
N THR A 826 -23.89 7.04 -25.36
CA THR A 826 -25.14 7.80 -25.63
C THR A 826 -24.87 9.29 -25.91
N PRO A 827 -25.73 10.02 -26.66
CA PRO A 827 -25.61 11.47 -26.82
C PRO A 827 -25.59 12.26 -25.51
N MET A 828 -26.30 11.80 -24.47
CA MET A 828 -26.21 12.33 -23.11
C MET A 828 -26.75 11.29 -22.11
N GLY A 829 -26.02 11.07 -21.01
CA GLY A 829 -26.43 10.23 -19.88
C GLY A 829 -26.74 11.06 -18.63
N TRP A 830 -26.03 10.79 -17.52
CA TRP A 830 -26.14 11.54 -16.26
C TRP A 830 -25.55 12.95 -16.41
N VAL A 831 -26.44 13.92 -16.69
CA VAL A 831 -26.09 15.32 -17.02
C VAL A 831 -25.32 16.00 -15.88
N GLY A 832 -25.67 15.70 -14.62
CA GLY A 832 -25.02 16.29 -13.46
C GLY A 832 -23.56 15.88 -13.37
N HIS A 833 -23.26 14.58 -13.34
CA HIS A 833 -21.89 14.03 -13.25
C HIS A 833 -21.00 14.54 -14.39
N GLU A 834 -21.50 14.53 -15.63
CA GLU A 834 -20.80 15.10 -16.78
C GLU A 834 -20.45 16.58 -16.57
N ALA A 835 -21.40 17.37 -16.05
CA ALA A 835 -21.16 18.77 -15.72
C ALA A 835 -20.18 18.97 -14.54
N GLN A 836 -20.19 18.08 -13.55
CA GLN A 836 -19.23 18.12 -12.43
C GLN A 836 -17.80 17.90 -12.92
N TRP A 837 -17.55 16.85 -13.71
CA TRP A 837 -16.21 16.52 -14.19
C TRP A 837 -15.70 17.53 -15.20
N ARG A 838 -16.59 18.08 -16.03
CA ARG A 838 -16.25 19.00 -17.14
C ARG A 838 -16.50 20.47 -16.80
N VAL A 839 -16.64 20.83 -15.51
CA VAL A 839 -17.02 22.20 -15.08
C VAL A 839 -16.12 23.30 -15.67
N ASN A 840 -14.80 23.08 -15.75
CA ASN A 840 -13.86 24.04 -16.34
C ASN A 840 -13.92 24.12 -17.88
N TRP A 841 -14.48 23.12 -18.55
CA TRP A 841 -14.76 23.14 -19.99
C TRP A 841 -16.11 23.82 -20.29
N LEU A 842 -17.11 23.64 -19.43
CA LEU A 842 -18.39 24.35 -19.51
C LEU A 842 -18.26 25.84 -19.15
N ASN A 843 -17.36 26.18 -18.22
CA ASN A 843 -17.03 27.55 -17.83
C ASN A 843 -15.96 28.21 -18.74
N ALA A 844 -15.62 27.60 -19.88
CA ALA A 844 -14.72 28.20 -20.85
C ALA A 844 -15.32 29.51 -21.42
N PRO A 845 -14.50 30.53 -21.77
CA PRO A 845 -15.01 31.79 -22.32
C PRO A 845 -15.79 31.64 -23.64
N ASP A 846 -15.62 30.52 -24.37
CA ASP A 846 -16.43 30.20 -25.53
C ASP A 846 -17.69 29.39 -25.12
N THR A 847 -18.80 30.10 -24.94
CA THR A 847 -20.12 29.53 -24.59
C THR A 847 -20.64 28.46 -25.57
N LYS A 848 -19.96 28.28 -26.71
CA LYS A 848 -20.12 27.15 -27.63
C LYS A 848 -20.09 25.79 -26.92
N HIS A 849 -19.19 25.58 -25.96
CA HIS A 849 -19.08 24.30 -25.24
C HIS A 849 -20.32 24.04 -24.39
N GLN A 850 -20.71 25.02 -23.56
CA GLN A 850 -21.94 24.99 -22.77
C GLN A 850 -23.20 24.84 -23.63
N PHE A 851 -23.28 25.53 -24.77
CA PHE A 851 -24.40 25.41 -25.72
C PHE A 851 -24.50 24.00 -26.31
N LEU A 852 -23.39 23.44 -26.80
CA LEU A 852 -23.37 22.09 -27.39
C LEU A 852 -23.63 20.99 -26.34
N PHE A 853 -23.25 21.22 -25.08
CA PHE A 853 -23.58 20.34 -23.96
C PHE A 853 -25.08 20.38 -23.65
N ASN A 854 -25.62 21.57 -23.36
CA ASN A 854 -27.04 21.77 -23.02
C ASN A 854 -27.99 21.34 -24.15
N GLN A 855 -27.58 21.50 -25.41
CA GLN A 855 -28.38 21.10 -26.56
C GLN A 855 -28.58 19.58 -26.64
N ARG A 856 -27.62 18.75 -26.22
CA ARG A 856 -27.70 17.29 -26.33
C ARG A 856 -28.96 16.73 -25.67
N SER A 857 -29.33 17.23 -24.50
CA SER A 857 -30.55 16.81 -23.81
C SER A 857 -31.80 17.12 -24.65
N SER A 858 -31.92 18.34 -25.18
CA SER A 858 -33.05 18.72 -26.05
C SER A 858 -33.11 17.92 -27.36
N ASP A 859 -31.95 17.61 -27.94
CA ASP A 859 -31.87 16.77 -29.14
C ASP A 859 -32.31 15.32 -28.84
N VAL A 860 -31.99 14.76 -27.66
CA VAL A 860 -32.50 13.44 -27.21
C VAL A 860 -34.01 13.47 -27.00
N GLU A 861 -34.55 14.49 -26.31
CA GLU A 861 -36.00 14.65 -26.16
C GLU A 861 -36.71 14.73 -27.53
N GLN A 862 -36.11 15.42 -28.51
CA GLN A 862 -36.65 15.53 -29.87
C GLN A 862 -36.59 14.22 -30.66
N ILE A 863 -35.58 13.36 -30.45
CA ILE A 863 -35.54 12.03 -31.07
C ILE A 863 -36.76 11.20 -30.63
N TYR A 864 -37.10 11.22 -29.33
CA TYR A 864 -38.24 10.46 -28.81
C TYR A 864 -39.60 11.08 -29.13
N THR A 865 -39.73 12.41 -29.09
CA THR A 865 -41.02 13.11 -29.23
C THR A 865 -41.38 13.55 -30.66
N SER A 866 -40.40 13.76 -31.55
CA SER A 866 -40.70 14.35 -32.87
C SER A 866 -41.41 13.36 -33.81
N THR A 867 -42.54 13.79 -34.38
CA THR A 867 -43.25 13.07 -35.45
C THR A 867 -42.54 13.14 -36.80
N SER A 868 -41.55 14.03 -36.96
CA SER A 868 -40.78 14.20 -38.20
C SER A 868 -39.66 13.17 -38.32
N GLN A 869 -39.83 12.18 -39.20
CA GLN A 869 -38.78 11.23 -39.59
C GLN A 869 -37.48 11.95 -40.01
N LEU A 870 -37.57 13.06 -40.74
CA LEU A 870 -36.40 13.82 -41.20
C LEU A 870 -35.65 14.45 -40.03
N THR A 871 -36.37 14.94 -39.01
CA THR A 871 -35.77 15.49 -37.78
C THR A 871 -35.07 14.38 -37.00
N VAL A 872 -35.75 13.25 -36.75
CA VAL A 872 -35.16 12.09 -36.06
C VAL A 872 -33.89 11.61 -36.77
N ILE A 873 -33.92 11.40 -38.09
CA ILE A 873 -32.75 10.93 -38.85
C ILE A 873 -31.63 11.98 -38.90
N ALA A 874 -31.93 13.28 -38.93
CA ALA A 874 -30.92 14.33 -38.85
C ALA A 874 -30.22 14.34 -37.48
N LEU A 875 -30.97 14.22 -36.39
CA LEU A 875 -30.42 14.16 -35.03
C LEU A 875 -29.62 12.89 -34.78
N MET A 876 -30.10 11.72 -35.23
CA MET A 876 -29.33 10.47 -35.20
C MET A 876 -27.99 10.61 -35.94
N ARG A 877 -28.00 11.20 -37.15
CA ARG A 877 -26.77 11.47 -37.91
C ARG A 877 -25.83 12.47 -37.22
N ARG A 878 -26.35 13.50 -36.56
CA ARG A 878 -25.55 14.50 -35.81
C ARG A 878 -24.63 13.86 -34.77
N TYR A 879 -25.12 12.83 -34.08
CA TYR A 879 -24.37 12.11 -33.05
C TYR A 879 -23.71 10.81 -33.54
N ASN A 880 -23.72 10.55 -34.85
CA ASN A 880 -23.30 9.28 -35.46
C ASN A 880 -24.01 8.06 -34.82
N ALA A 881 -25.26 8.26 -34.37
CA ALA A 881 -26.05 7.24 -33.70
C ALA A 881 -26.49 6.16 -34.67
N ARG A 882 -26.08 4.93 -34.38
CA ARG A 882 -26.40 3.75 -35.19
C ARG A 882 -27.66 3.03 -34.68
N TYR A 883 -27.90 3.11 -33.38
CA TYR A 883 -28.99 2.41 -32.70
C TYR A 883 -29.86 3.38 -31.89
N LEU A 884 -31.16 3.09 -31.85
CA LEU A 884 -32.14 3.75 -30.99
C LEU A 884 -32.83 2.67 -30.15
N TYR A 885 -32.77 2.85 -28.85
CA TYR A 885 -33.35 1.95 -27.86
C TYR A 885 -34.77 2.39 -27.50
N VAL A 886 -35.70 1.45 -27.42
CA VAL A 886 -37.07 1.66 -26.91
C VAL A 886 -37.41 0.51 -25.97
N GLY A 887 -37.47 0.77 -24.67
CA GLY A 887 -37.85 -0.20 -23.65
C GLY A 887 -38.84 0.36 -22.62
N PRO A 888 -39.08 -0.37 -21.52
CA PRO A 888 -40.05 0.02 -20.48
C PRO A 888 -39.84 1.42 -19.91
N TYR A 889 -38.58 1.87 -19.76
CA TYR A 889 -38.28 3.23 -19.31
C TYR A 889 -38.67 4.29 -20.35
N GLU A 890 -38.33 4.06 -21.63
CA GLU A 890 -38.70 4.94 -22.73
C GLU A 890 -40.24 5.06 -22.86
N TYR A 891 -40.97 3.95 -22.74
CA TYR A 891 -42.44 3.98 -22.70
C TYR A 891 -43.00 4.71 -21.47
N LYS A 892 -42.38 4.55 -20.29
CA LYS A 892 -42.79 5.29 -19.07
C LYS A 892 -42.58 6.79 -19.20
N LYS A 893 -41.48 7.23 -19.82
CA LYS A 893 -41.16 8.66 -19.99
C LYS A 893 -41.92 9.30 -21.15
N TYR A 894 -42.15 8.57 -22.25
CA TYR A 894 -42.69 9.10 -23.50
C TYR A 894 -44.01 8.44 -23.93
N GLY A 895 -44.86 8.06 -22.98
CA GLY A 895 -46.10 7.31 -23.26
C GLY A 895 -47.08 8.00 -24.22
N ASP A 896 -47.07 9.33 -24.30
CA ASP A 896 -47.87 10.11 -25.26
C ASP A 896 -47.32 10.08 -26.70
N ALA A 897 -46.09 9.60 -26.90
CA ALA A 897 -45.44 9.52 -28.20
C ALA A 897 -45.55 8.11 -28.81
N GLN A 898 -45.83 8.04 -30.11
CA GLN A 898 -45.93 6.77 -30.84
C GLN A 898 -44.53 6.16 -31.05
N LEU A 899 -44.00 5.43 -30.07
CA LEU A 899 -42.62 4.89 -30.14
C LEU A 899 -42.45 3.77 -31.17
N ASP A 900 -43.51 3.06 -31.57
CA ASP A 900 -43.44 2.04 -32.63
C ASP A 900 -43.15 2.61 -34.03
N ARG A 901 -43.29 3.92 -34.22
CA ARG A 901 -43.18 4.60 -35.53
C ARG A 901 -41.82 4.43 -36.21
N TYR A 902 -40.75 4.16 -35.44
CA TYR A 902 -39.41 3.97 -36.01
C TYR A 902 -39.34 2.73 -36.92
N SER A 903 -40.22 1.74 -36.75
CA SER A 903 -40.31 0.55 -37.61
C SER A 903 -40.51 0.87 -39.10
N ALA A 904 -41.15 1.99 -39.43
CA ALA A 904 -41.37 2.42 -40.81
C ALA A 904 -40.05 2.80 -41.53
N PHE A 905 -39.08 3.39 -40.81
CA PHE A 905 -37.88 3.99 -41.42
C PHE A 905 -36.54 3.48 -40.90
N MET A 906 -36.49 2.87 -39.72
CA MET A 906 -35.35 2.13 -39.19
C MET A 906 -35.55 0.60 -39.36
N GLN A 907 -34.50 -0.18 -39.17
CA GLN A 907 -34.57 -1.64 -39.11
C GLN A 907 -34.69 -2.07 -37.64
N SER A 908 -35.73 -2.81 -37.25
CA SER A 908 -35.70 -3.54 -35.97
C SER A 908 -34.63 -4.65 -36.05
N VAL A 909 -33.68 -4.65 -35.12
CA VAL A 909 -32.60 -5.66 -35.03
C VAL A 909 -32.72 -6.58 -33.81
N TYR A 910 -33.52 -6.16 -32.83
CA TYR A 910 -33.91 -6.94 -31.66
C TYR A 910 -35.31 -6.48 -31.26
N SER A 911 -36.20 -7.40 -30.91
CA SER A 911 -37.51 -7.10 -30.33
C SER A 911 -37.95 -8.29 -29.46
N ASN A 912 -37.97 -8.11 -28.14
CA ASN A 912 -38.38 -9.12 -27.16
C ASN A 912 -38.73 -8.46 -25.83
N ASP A 913 -39.61 -9.06 -25.02
CA ASP A 913 -39.91 -8.66 -23.63
C ASP A 913 -40.23 -7.16 -23.41
N GLY A 914 -40.89 -6.53 -24.38
CA GLY A 914 -41.23 -5.09 -24.34
C GLY A 914 -40.09 -4.13 -24.71
N VAL A 915 -38.91 -4.65 -25.07
CA VAL A 915 -37.79 -3.87 -25.63
C VAL A 915 -37.68 -4.09 -27.14
N THR A 916 -37.51 -3.01 -27.89
CA THR A 916 -37.12 -3.05 -29.31
C THR A 916 -35.92 -2.13 -29.56
N ILE A 917 -34.91 -2.66 -30.25
CA ILE A 917 -33.73 -1.91 -30.68
C ILE A 917 -33.83 -1.68 -32.18
N TYR A 918 -33.93 -0.41 -32.55
CA TYR A 918 -33.93 0.04 -33.93
C TYR A 918 -32.51 0.40 -34.38
N ARG A 919 -32.19 0.12 -35.64
CA ARG A 919 -30.94 0.47 -36.30
C ARG A 919 -31.22 1.37 -37.50
N VAL A 920 -30.43 2.44 -37.65
CA VAL A 920 -30.49 3.30 -38.84
C VAL A 920 -30.10 2.48 -40.09
N LYS A 921 -30.92 2.56 -41.14
CA LYS A 921 -30.73 1.87 -42.43
C LYS A 921 -29.57 2.49 -43.21
#